data_AF-A0AAW7AQC4-F1
#
_entry.id   AF-A0AAW7AQC4-F1
#
_cell.length_a   1.000
_cell.length_b   1.000
_cell.length_c   1.000
_cell.angle_alpha   90.00
_cell.angle_beta   90.00
_cell.angle_gamma   90.00
#
_symmetry.space_group_name_H-M   'P 1'
#
loop_
_entity.id
_entity.type
_entity.pdbx_description
1 polymer ?
#
loop_
_entity_poly.entity_id
_entity_poly.type
_entity_poly.pdbx_seq_one_letter_code
_entity_poly.pdbx_strand_id
1 'polypeptide(L)'
;MTAPAPTPPYIRSLLCLIIKNERQDLLELIAHHCLIGFERIVIYDNESDDGTAEVIEDAAKHFPVERILWQNNRAPIPGLTKQGAAYTHCITEWRDRAEWICFLDGDEFLIPPPGAQLNDLLDRHADQDAFAINWMTFGSSNLESSAGRLVLEAFTGRGAGDRGVNQHVKIFFRPNKAGRVLNPHYVVTEKPAVSVDGRPVQWMTEGVVAPGTIVQGDWRIHHYIIRSREHWTRRLARRQPGGQARDWETFKGNDASEIPDYRALASARKVHQRLTELGYTYRSVPTDGSALPLTSPVQCTIDEVSATVIRGWAYNPQHEEPTGLIFRIDGQALPEISCTDIRPDVAATELRREKVGFHMLMPSRYLDGSPHTLTVTDTDGQRILFIHNQRRLESKRFKVNGAPEVISMIDSPADGCLRGWVAAAPHCRPGHFQTRQHIKITHNNQIVATGIANIARPDVAAAHDIDRHCGFAIEIPLEFRQGPPKTYRISLMPEDIDLNGSPITADLDNSSYGNVIARISAMLDDCSEHLRRAGRRSRKEIQDKIAAVRDFATAQIPTSGLSITNYEPWFVLHQQSIQQRSRRRRRSGPLVSIVCPVYRPAPEHFRSAILSLMNQTYQDIEILLCDDGGKDQAVIDVMAELAQSDSRIRFVVNSENRGISETTNTCLDMATGEWVAFFDHDDLLVPHAIEVMVAADRTGHANLIYSDEDKIDDAGNLSEPMLKPAWNYRYLLGVNYINHLTMIRRDILDKAGRLDSAFNGAQDHDFLLRCIEFCSPRSIVHVPAVLYHWRKTSSSTASSIEAKPYAIAAGVRAVQAHLHRRKIAATVYSYGPRTFYRVQADVAPQQKVAIVIPYKDQMHFTRKCVERLLRHSKRHDIHIFLVNNGSTTQDATKFADEVKSNCRVTILEYDIPFNYSAINNFAVSIVPKEYENLILMNNDLFVSDDDWLDTLMGEMVIDPTVGIVGGKYLFENRTVQHCGVILGFGGVAGHAFAHESEYFPGYGARGFITHQVSAVTAACLLIRRDIFDAIGGFDEKDLTVAFNDIDLCIKATQAGWKIILTPDFVAEHHESISRGLEDSPKKIARFAREQRAMKRRWKNILGHDPFFHPAFAREGRTFHDLHAPAMGQRQKATILTAGS
;
A
#
# COMPACT_ATOMS: atom_id res chain seq x y z
N MET A 1 46.97 8.72 28.69
CA MET A 1 45.50 8.86 28.73
C MET A 1 45.17 10.25 28.22
N THR A 2 44.50 10.36 27.08
CA THR A 2 43.86 11.60 26.62
C THR A 2 42.45 11.68 27.21
N ALA A 3 41.99 12.89 27.52
CA ALA A 3 40.61 13.09 28.01
C ALA A 3 39.59 12.90 26.87
N PRO A 4 38.36 12.43 27.15
CA PRO A 4 37.30 12.38 26.16
C PRO A 4 36.86 13.80 25.76
N ALA A 5 36.42 13.95 24.51
CA ALA A 5 35.84 15.20 24.02
C ALA A 5 34.46 15.48 24.65
N PRO A 6 34.06 16.76 24.83
CA PRO A 6 32.77 17.11 25.41
C PRO A 6 31.60 16.75 24.46
N THR A 7 30.49 16.29 25.04
CA THR A 7 29.26 15.98 24.32
C THR A 7 28.52 17.26 23.89
N PRO A 8 27.99 17.37 22.67
CA PRO A 8 27.19 18.53 22.25
C PRO A 8 25.86 18.63 23.02
N PRO A 9 25.28 19.84 23.15
CA PRO A 9 24.05 20.06 23.93
C PRO A 9 22.78 19.56 23.23
N TYR A 10 21.77 19.26 24.05
CA TYR A 10 20.43 18.82 23.64
C TYR A 10 19.53 20.04 23.41
N ILE A 11 18.86 20.15 22.25
CA ILE A 11 18.18 21.38 21.79
C ILE A 11 16.64 21.34 21.88
N ARG A 12 15.99 22.51 21.74
CA ARG A 12 14.56 22.76 22.01
C ARG A 12 13.66 22.82 20.77
N SER A 13 14.14 22.64 19.54
CA SER A 13 13.33 22.40 18.30
C SER A 13 14.17 22.36 17.03
N LEU A 14 13.90 21.41 16.11
CA LEU A 14 14.47 21.44 14.75
C LEU A 14 13.41 21.39 13.67
N LEU A 15 13.59 22.32 12.73
CA LEU A 15 12.99 22.27 11.42
C LEU A 15 13.98 21.66 10.43
N CYS A 16 13.53 20.60 9.78
CA CYS A 16 14.25 19.99 8.70
C CYS A 16 13.69 20.45 7.36
N LEU A 17 14.54 21.00 6.50
CA LEU A 17 14.16 21.55 5.19
C LEU A 17 15.04 21.02 4.05
N ILE A 18 14.41 20.68 2.93
CA ILE A 18 15.07 20.76 1.63
C ILE A 18 14.92 22.14 1.02
N ILE A 19 16.01 22.65 0.44
CA ILE A 19 15.93 23.58 -0.69
C ILE A 19 16.80 23.12 -1.86
N LYS A 20 16.25 23.22 -3.09
CA LYS A 20 17.04 23.49 -4.30
C LYS A 20 16.56 24.79 -4.93
N ASN A 21 17.46 25.77 -5.10
CA ASN A 21 17.23 26.98 -5.89
C ASN A 21 16.00 27.82 -5.46
N GLU A 22 15.75 27.96 -4.16
CA GLU A 22 14.69 28.83 -3.60
C GLU A 22 15.26 30.17 -3.08
N ARG A 23 16.42 30.61 -3.60
CA ARG A 23 17.23 31.77 -3.13
C ARG A 23 16.43 33.01 -2.72
N GLN A 24 15.39 33.35 -3.49
CA GLN A 24 14.62 34.59 -3.31
C GLN A 24 13.78 34.56 -2.03
N ASP A 25 13.18 33.42 -1.75
CA ASP A 25 12.15 33.24 -0.73
C ASP A 25 12.72 32.51 0.52
N LEU A 26 13.92 31.91 0.41
CA LEU A 26 14.52 31.16 1.50
C LEU A 26 14.95 32.03 2.70
N LEU A 27 15.47 33.24 2.48
CA LEU A 27 15.90 34.09 3.60
C LEU A 27 14.73 34.45 4.52
N GLU A 28 13.54 34.65 3.94
CA GLU A 28 12.29 34.80 4.66
C GLU A 28 11.91 33.53 5.41
N LEU A 29 11.98 32.37 4.76
CA LEU A 29 11.61 31.08 5.35
C LEU A 29 12.53 30.69 6.52
N ILE A 30 13.84 30.96 6.43
CA ILE A 30 14.81 30.85 7.54
C ILE A 30 14.40 31.78 8.67
N ALA A 31 14.24 33.07 8.37
CA ALA A 31 13.98 34.09 9.38
C ALA A 31 12.64 33.87 10.08
N HIS A 32 11.58 33.50 9.35
CA HIS A 32 10.27 33.12 9.90
C HIS A 32 10.42 31.97 10.86
N HIS A 33 10.99 30.84 10.42
CA HIS A 33 11.04 29.64 11.24
C HIS A 33 11.95 29.82 12.48
N CYS A 34 13.02 30.63 12.40
CA CYS A 34 13.79 31.05 13.57
C CYS A 34 13.01 32.01 14.49
N LEU A 35 12.25 32.97 13.95
CA LEU A 35 11.48 33.96 14.73
C LEU A 35 10.20 33.40 15.36
N ILE A 36 9.73 32.24 14.91
CA ILE A 36 8.75 31.42 15.64
C ILE A 36 9.43 30.42 16.58
N GLY A 37 10.76 30.44 16.73
CA GLY A 37 11.46 29.67 17.76
C GLY A 37 11.82 28.23 17.41
N PHE A 38 12.07 27.88 16.14
CA PHE A 38 12.93 26.73 15.86
C PHE A 38 14.37 27.04 16.32
N GLU A 39 14.91 26.28 17.29
CA GLU A 39 16.28 26.48 17.80
C GLU A 39 17.38 26.05 16.84
N ARG A 40 17.06 25.17 15.91
CA ARG A 40 17.91 24.81 14.79
C ARG A 40 17.04 24.70 13.55
N ILE A 41 17.46 25.31 12.46
CA ILE A 41 17.02 24.88 11.13
C ILE A 41 18.21 24.18 10.51
N VAL A 42 18.10 22.90 10.18
CA VAL A 42 19.09 22.31 9.27
C VAL A 42 18.52 22.39 7.87
N ILE A 43 19.27 23.08 7.02
CA ILE A 43 18.95 23.23 5.61
C ILE A 43 19.91 22.41 4.81
N TYR A 44 19.31 21.45 4.16
CA TYR A 44 19.95 20.59 3.22
C TYR A 44 19.86 21.26 1.86
N ASP A 45 21.01 21.68 1.37
CA ASP A 45 21.14 22.40 0.11
C ASP A 45 21.46 21.41 -1.01
N ASN A 46 20.44 21.07 -1.78
CA ASN A 46 20.49 20.17 -2.94
C ASN A 46 21.20 20.84 -4.12
N GLU A 47 22.49 21.13 -3.93
CA GLU A 47 23.36 21.72 -4.93
C GLU A 47 22.72 22.92 -5.62
N SER A 48 22.26 23.90 -4.84
CA SER A 48 21.66 25.10 -5.42
C SER A 48 22.70 25.91 -6.17
N ASP A 49 22.44 26.14 -7.46
CA ASP A 49 23.31 26.83 -8.41
C ASP A 49 22.83 28.27 -8.73
N ASP A 50 21.65 28.67 -8.25
CA ASP A 50 21.12 30.03 -8.42
C ASP A 50 21.67 31.05 -7.40
N GLY A 51 22.50 30.60 -6.47
CA GLY A 51 23.08 31.36 -5.36
C GLY A 51 22.31 31.30 -4.04
N THR A 52 21.48 30.28 -3.85
CA THR A 52 20.86 29.96 -2.54
C THR A 52 21.93 29.64 -1.49
N ALA A 53 23.04 29.00 -1.89
CA ALA A 53 24.16 28.62 -1.03
C ALA A 53 24.67 29.79 -0.18
N GLU A 54 24.98 30.92 -0.84
CA GLU A 54 25.44 32.14 -0.21
C GLU A 54 24.38 32.77 0.68
N VAL A 55 23.09 32.63 0.36
CA VAL A 55 21.99 33.10 1.24
C VAL A 55 21.92 32.31 2.55
N ILE A 56 22.16 30.99 2.52
CA ILE A 56 22.20 30.19 3.75
C ILE A 56 23.47 30.50 4.55
N GLU A 57 24.63 30.64 3.90
CA GLU A 57 25.90 31.01 4.56
C GLU A 57 25.91 32.42 5.15
N ASP A 58 25.19 33.36 4.53
CA ASP A 58 24.98 34.70 5.05
C ASP A 58 23.97 34.71 6.21
N ALA A 59 22.86 33.97 6.08
CA ALA A 59 21.89 33.78 7.15
C ALA A 59 22.50 33.08 8.39
N ALA A 60 23.45 32.14 8.21
CA ALA A 60 24.15 31.43 9.29
C ALA A 60 24.99 32.36 10.20
N LYS A 61 25.27 33.60 9.76
CA LYS A 61 25.91 34.64 10.60
C LYS A 61 24.95 35.26 11.60
N HIS A 62 23.64 35.05 11.44
CA HIS A 62 22.58 35.82 12.08
C HIS A 62 21.43 34.97 12.65
N PHE A 63 21.32 33.72 12.22
CA PHE A 63 20.30 32.74 12.59
C PHE A 63 20.96 31.38 12.88
N PRO A 64 20.36 30.52 13.74
CA PRO A 64 20.85 29.17 13.99
C PRO A 64 20.46 28.22 12.84
N VAL A 65 20.88 28.57 11.62
CA VAL A 65 20.71 27.78 10.41
C VAL A 65 22.01 27.06 10.07
N GLU A 66 21.91 25.75 9.87
CA GLU A 66 23.03 24.88 9.56
C GLU A 66 22.90 24.42 8.11
N ARG A 67 23.74 24.98 7.22
CA ARG A 67 23.83 24.54 5.82
C ARG A 67 24.56 23.22 5.78
N ILE A 68 23.91 22.18 5.31
CA ILE A 68 24.57 20.93 4.95
C ILE A 68 24.54 20.85 3.43
N LEU A 69 25.72 20.93 2.81
CA LEU A 69 25.83 20.79 1.37
C LEU A 69 25.44 19.36 0.99
N TRP A 70 24.31 19.26 0.32
CA TRP A 70 23.54 18.04 0.21
C TRP A 70 23.68 17.45 -1.17
N GLN A 71 24.93 17.06 -1.40
CA GLN A 71 25.48 16.78 -2.71
C GLN A 71 24.70 15.72 -3.48
N ASN A 72 24.97 15.69 -4.78
CA ASN A 72 24.45 14.70 -5.70
C ASN A 72 24.95 13.28 -5.44
N ASN A 73 25.47 12.98 -4.25
CA ASN A 73 26.21 11.75 -3.96
C ASN A 73 25.75 11.02 -2.70
N ARG A 74 24.66 11.41 -1.99
CA ARG A 74 24.49 11.04 -0.57
C ARG A 74 23.17 10.32 -0.05
N ALA A 75 22.25 9.77 -0.87
CA ALA A 75 20.88 9.19 -0.60
C ALA A 75 20.59 7.75 -0.02
N PRO A 76 20.72 7.38 1.28
CA PRO A 76 21.43 6.13 1.63
C PRO A 76 20.82 5.02 2.56
N ILE A 77 19.89 4.11 2.19
CA ILE A 77 19.72 2.70 2.66
C ILE A 77 18.56 1.98 1.85
N PRO A 78 18.08 0.72 2.09
CA PRO A 78 16.95 0.06 1.32
C PRO A 78 15.48 0.63 1.35
N GLY A 79 14.44 -0.03 0.79
CA GLY A 79 13.00 0.23 1.09
C GLY A 79 11.95 0.35 -0.06
N LEU A 80 11.30 1.53 -0.26
CA LEU A 80 9.93 1.72 -0.81
C LEU A 80 9.61 2.91 -1.78
N THR A 81 9.69 4.19 -1.38
CA THR A 81 8.98 5.37 -2.00
C THR A 81 9.82 6.69 -2.00
N LYS A 82 9.27 7.92 -2.18
CA LYS A 82 9.96 9.21 -1.87
C LYS A 82 9.05 10.44 -1.60
N GLN A 83 9.00 10.90 -0.35
CA GLN A 83 9.14 12.31 0.10
C GLN A 83 9.35 12.52 1.66
N GLY A 84 9.76 11.53 2.48
CA GLY A 84 10.35 11.64 3.86
C GLY A 84 11.23 10.44 4.40
N ALA A 85 12.57 10.55 4.40
CA ALA A 85 13.62 9.68 5.02
C ALA A 85 15.08 10.18 4.94
N ALA A 86 15.32 11.31 4.32
CA ALA A 86 16.28 12.22 4.90
C ALA A 86 15.61 12.80 6.16
N TYR A 87 14.30 12.97 6.11
CA TYR A 87 13.39 12.76 7.24
C TYR A 87 13.41 11.33 7.88
N THR A 88 14.52 10.58 7.79
CA THR A 88 14.92 9.37 8.53
C THR A 88 16.35 9.58 9.00
N HIS A 89 17.20 10.29 8.24
CA HIS A 89 18.36 10.98 8.80
C HIS A 89 18.06 11.69 10.08
N CYS A 90 17.18 12.69 10.02
CA CYS A 90 16.86 13.61 11.10
C CYS A 90 16.70 12.84 12.43
N ILE A 91 16.07 11.68 12.28
CA ILE A 91 15.76 10.66 13.27
C ILE A 91 16.96 9.78 13.67
N THR A 92 17.92 9.61 12.77
CA THR A 92 19.29 9.09 12.96
C THR A 92 20.23 10.07 13.70
N GLU A 93 20.99 11.00 13.09
CA GLU A 93 22.20 11.63 13.76
C GLU A 93 21.93 12.26 15.12
N TRP A 94 20.71 12.68 15.38
CA TRP A 94 20.38 13.32 16.64
C TRP A 94 19.23 12.66 17.40
N ARG A 95 18.91 11.39 17.11
CA ARG A 95 17.96 10.55 17.88
C ARG A 95 17.95 10.84 19.37
N ASP A 96 19.15 10.84 19.95
CA ASP A 96 19.42 11.02 21.38
C ASP A 96 20.05 12.38 21.68
N ARG A 97 20.48 13.15 20.66
CA ARG A 97 20.86 14.55 20.85
C ARG A 97 19.64 15.40 21.12
N ALA A 98 18.41 14.94 20.83
CA ALA A 98 17.26 15.84 20.83
C ALA A 98 15.86 15.13 20.70
N GLU A 99 14.89 15.54 21.54
CA GLU A 99 13.44 15.24 21.67
C GLU A 99 12.42 15.29 20.47
N TRP A 100 12.37 16.31 19.59
CA TRP A 100 11.29 16.53 18.58
C TRP A 100 11.79 17.06 17.22
N ILE A 101 11.17 16.61 16.12
CA ILE A 101 11.49 17.03 14.75
C ILE A 101 10.24 17.51 14.00
N CYS A 102 10.40 18.50 13.12
CA CYS A 102 9.44 18.84 12.07
C CYS A 102 10.03 18.77 10.65
N PHE A 103 9.13 18.62 9.68
CA PHE A 103 9.36 18.08 8.34
C PHE A 103 8.66 18.93 7.26
N LEU A 104 9.25 20.07 6.86
CA LEU A 104 8.64 20.99 5.89
C LEU A 104 9.41 21.13 4.55
N ASP A 105 8.64 21.25 3.47
CA ASP A 105 9.13 21.54 2.12
C ASP A 105 9.35 23.06 1.93
N GLY A 106 10.15 23.47 0.94
CA GLY A 106 10.54 24.89 0.74
C GLY A 106 9.41 25.85 0.33
N ASP A 107 8.22 25.35 -0.01
CA ASP A 107 6.98 26.12 -0.20
C ASP A 107 5.97 26.00 0.96
N GLU A 108 6.37 25.41 2.08
CA GLU A 108 5.56 25.31 3.30
C GLU A 108 6.05 26.23 4.43
N PHE A 109 5.10 26.93 5.05
CA PHE A 109 5.34 27.69 6.26
C PHE A 109 4.44 27.15 7.37
N LEU A 110 5.05 26.69 8.48
CA LEU A 110 4.30 26.46 9.71
C LEU A 110 3.87 27.83 10.25
N ILE A 111 2.58 28.13 10.16
CA ILE A 111 2.07 29.43 10.60
C ILE A 111 1.74 29.38 12.09
N PRO A 112 2.39 30.24 12.91
CA PRO A 112 2.01 30.43 14.29
C PRO A 112 0.62 31.08 14.36
N PRO A 113 -0.23 30.65 15.30
CA PRO A 113 -1.27 31.50 15.84
C PRO A 113 -0.63 32.85 16.26
N PRO A 114 -1.02 34.03 15.72
CA PRO A 114 -0.19 35.24 15.80
C PRO A 114 0.32 35.59 17.21
N GLY A 115 1.63 35.70 17.39
CA GLY A 115 2.27 35.89 18.70
C GLY A 115 2.78 34.61 19.37
N ALA A 116 2.50 33.44 18.79
CA ALA A 116 3.03 32.16 19.24
C ALA A 116 4.53 31.96 19.01
N GLN A 117 5.12 31.09 19.83
CA GLN A 117 6.34 30.35 19.51
C GLN A 117 6.02 28.88 19.24
N LEU A 118 6.83 28.21 18.44
CA LEU A 118 6.81 26.77 18.20
C LEU A 118 7.05 26.00 19.48
N ASN A 119 7.94 26.53 20.31
CA ASN A 119 8.29 25.95 21.58
C ASN A 119 7.02 25.63 22.37
N ASP A 120 6.16 26.62 22.47
CA ASP A 120 4.80 26.46 22.96
C ASP A 120 4.07 25.26 22.31
N LEU A 121 4.01 25.14 20.98
CA LEU A 121 3.27 24.06 20.28
C LEU A 121 3.54 22.66 20.86
N LEU A 122 4.82 22.34 21.03
CA LEU A 122 5.31 20.97 21.25
C LEU A 122 4.90 20.39 22.60
N ASP A 123 4.97 21.16 23.68
CA ASP A 123 4.76 20.58 25.02
C ASP A 123 3.28 20.30 25.34
N ARG A 124 2.33 20.68 24.45
CA ARG A 124 0.96 20.12 24.43
C ARG A 124 0.90 18.63 24.12
N HIS A 125 1.93 18.13 23.45
CA HIS A 125 2.02 16.76 22.96
C HIS A 125 3.17 16.02 23.65
N ALA A 126 3.64 16.53 24.81
CA ALA A 126 4.78 16.00 25.55
C ALA A 126 4.61 14.52 25.99
N ASP A 127 3.40 14.01 26.12
CA ASP A 127 3.13 12.60 26.43
C ASP A 127 2.96 11.72 25.17
N GLN A 128 2.98 12.31 23.97
CA GLN A 128 2.81 11.64 22.68
C GLN A 128 4.14 11.32 22.01
N ASP A 129 4.15 10.29 21.16
CA ASP A 129 5.32 9.96 20.33
C ASP A 129 5.30 10.70 18.98
N ALA A 130 4.10 11.03 18.47
CA ALA A 130 3.88 11.79 17.26
C ALA A 130 2.55 12.56 17.28
N PHE A 131 2.51 13.73 16.62
CA PHE A 131 1.29 14.45 16.30
C PHE A 131 1.30 15.09 14.90
N ALA A 132 0.13 15.19 14.27
CA ALA A 132 -0.06 15.60 12.89
C ALA A 132 -0.76 16.97 12.75
N ILE A 133 -0.34 17.77 11.77
CA ILE A 133 -0.87 19.11 11.45
C ILE A 133 -1.32 19.14 9.99
N ASN A 134 -2.55 19.57 9.73
CA ASN A 134 -3.11 19.66 8.38
C ASN A 134 -2.49 20.78 7.52
N TRP A 135 -2.52 20.52 6.21
CA TRP A 135 -2.29 21.51 5.16
C TRP A 135 -3.46 22.49 4.99
N MET A 136 -3.12 23.70 4.59
CA MET A 136 -4.02 24.67 3.96
C MET A 136 -3.31 25.23 2.72
N THR A 137 -3.89 25.03 1.54
CA THR A 137 -3.24 25.40 0.27
C THR A 137 -3.44 26.86 -0.11
N PHE A 138 -2.36 27.54 -0.47
CA PHE A 138 -2.34 28.95 -0.90
C PHE A 138 -1.95 29.07 -2.39
N GLY A 139 -2.59 30.02 -3.07
CA GLY A 139 -2.42 30.31 -4.49
C GLY A 139 -1.75 31.66 -4.78
N SER A 140 -1.79 32.06 -6.05
CA SER A 140 -1.11 33.25 -6.57
C SER A 140 -1.61 34.57 -6.00
N SER A 141 -2.75 34.58 -5.32
CA SER A 141 -3.51 35.78 -4.93
C SER A 141 -3.85 36.68 -6.13
N ASN A 142 -3.94 36.07 -7.32
CA ASN A 142 -4.08 36.73 -8.62
C ASN A 142 -2.89 37.66 -8.99
N LEU A 143 -1.71 37.45 -8.42
CA LEU A 143 -0.53 38.27 -8.66
C LEU A 143 0.39 37.69 -9.75
N GLU A 144 0.81 38.57 -10.65
CA GLU A 144 1.85 38.28 -11.64
C GLU A 144 3.22 38.04 -10.96
N SER A 145 3.57 38.78 -9.89
CA SER A 145 4.75 38.50 -9.06
C SER A 145 4.65 39.04 -7.63
N SER A 146 5.62 38.70 -6.77
CA SER A 146 5.74 39.30 -5.43
C SER A 146 6.10 40.79 -5.48
N ALA A 147 6.64 41.28 -6.60
CA ALA A 147 7.16 42.63 -6.80
C ALA A 147 8.27 43.03 -5.79
N GLY A 148 8.99 42.06 -5.21
CA GLY A 148 10.04 42.27 -4.21
C GLY A 148 9.55 42.37 -2.75
N ARG A 149 8.28 42.02 -2.51
CA ARG A 149 7.73 41.75 -1.17
C ARG A 149 8.04 40.31 -0.71
N LEU A 150 7.84 40.06 0.58
CA LEU A 150 7.87 38.73 1.18
C LEU A 150 6.71 37.84 0.69
N VAL A 151 6.89 36.52 0.64
CA VAL A 151 5.88 35.49 0.33
C VAL A 151 4.67 35.62 1.25
N LEU A 152 4.90 35.72 2.56
CA LEU A 152 3.88 35.81 3.60
C LEU A 152 3.08 37.13 3.61
N GLU A 153 3.51 38.15 2.83
CA GLU A 153 2.74 39.40 2.63
C GLU A 153 2.24 39.61 1.19
N ALA A 154 2.88 38.98 0.20
CA ALA A 154 2.42 39.00 -1.18
C ALA A 154 1.25 38.04 -1.39
N PHE A 155 1.32 36.82 -0.83
CA PHE A 155 0.41 35.73 -1.15
C PHE A 155 -0.47 35.38 0.06
N THR A 156 -1.73 35.80 0.00
CA THR A 156 -2.71 35.74 1.09
C THR A 156 -4.04 35.10 0.67
N GLY A 157 -4.22 34.76 -0.62
CA GLY A 157 -5.34 33.93 -1.07
C GLY A 157 -5.11 32.44 -0.81
N ARG A 158 -6.10 31.78 -0.22
CA ARG A 158 -6.14 30.32 0.02
C ARG A 158 -7.37 29.66 -0.57
N GLY A 159 -7.28 28.34 -0.73
CA GLY A 159 -8.40 27.50 -1.17
C GLY A 159 -9.45 27.24 -0.09
N ALA A 160 -10.58 26.69 -0.51
CA ALA A 160 -11.61 26.15 0.37
C ALA A 160 -11.06 25.02 1.27
N GLY A 161 -11.55 24.96 2.52
CA GLY A 161 -10.98 24.11 3.57
C GLY A 161 -11.28 22.61 3.43
N ASP A 162 -12.27 22.26 2.62
CA ASP A 162 -12.76 20.91 2.31
C ASP A 162 -12.08 20.28 1.07
N ARG A 163 -11.28 21.05 0.31
CA ARG A 163 -10.45 20.53 -0.79
C ARG A 163 -9.64 19.32 -0.33
N GLY A 164 -9.71 18.20 -1.05
CA GLY A 164 -9.09 16.92 -0.65
C GLY A 164 -7.58 16.99 -0.37
N VAL A 165 -6.85 17.90 -1.00
CA VAL A 165 -5.42 18.15 -0.72
C VAL A 165 -5.14 18.59 0.73
N ASN A 166 -6.11 19.18 1.44
CA ASN A 166 -5.98 19.54 2.86
C ASN A 166 -6.04 18.30 3.82
N GLN A 167 -6.37 17.11 3.29
CA GLN A 167 -6.28 15.84 4.04
C GLN A 167 -4.84 15.36 4.23
N HIS A 168 -3.88 15.94 3.50
CA HIS A 168 -2.46 15.76 3.80
C HIS A 168 -2.08 16.48 5.10
N VAL A 169 -1.11 15.91 5.81
CA VAL A 169 -0.59 16.42 7.09
C VAL A 169 0.94 16.46 7.08
N LYS A 170 1.57 17.26 7.92
CA LYS A 170 2.97 17.06 8.34
C LYS A 170 3.02 16.62 9.79
N ILE A 171 3.97 15.74 10.13
CA ILE A 171 4.08 15.16 11.48
C ILE A 171 5.24 15.80 12.25
N PHE A 172 4.95 16.18 13.49
CA PHE A 172 5.93 16.34 14.56
C PHE A 172 6.06 15.03 15.34
N PHE A 173 7.27 14.57 15.65
CA PHE A 173 7.46 13.29 16.34
C PHE A 173 8.77 13.24 17.11
N ARG A 174 8.85 12.26 18.03
CA ARG A 174 10.02 11.96 18.86
C ARG A 174 10.96 11.00 18.14
N PRO A 175 12.21 11.37 17.81
CA PRO A 175 13.05 10.54 16.96
C PRO A 175 13.61 9.29 17.64
N ASN A 176 13.60 9.24 18.97
CA ASN A 176 13.89 8.03 19.75
C ASN A 176 12.68 7.11 19.96
N LYS A 177 11.48 7.51 19.48
CA LYS A 177 10.25 6.69 19.47
C LYS A 177 9.74 6.38 18.05
N ALA A 178 10.35 6.98 17.03
CA ALA A 178 10.07 6.68 15.64
C ALA A 178 10.80 5.41 15.17
N GLY A 179 10.06 4.54 14.50
CA GLY A 179 10.59 3.41 13.74
C GLY A 179 11.20 3.90 12.42
N ARG A 180 10.39 3.90 11.34
CA ARG A 180 10.84 4.39 10.04
C ARG A 180 9.79 5.20 9.30
N VAL A 181 10.27 6.21 8.59
CA VAL A 181 9.48 7.12 7.77
C VAL A 181 9.38 6.58 6.36
N LEU A 182 8.18 6.69 5.79
CA LEU A 182 7.85 6.26 4.43
C LEU A 182 7.41 7.43 3.53
N ASN A 183 7.12 8.59 4.12
CA ASN A 183 6.91 9.91 3.51
C ASN A 183 6.85 10.97 4.66
N PRO A 184 6.94 12.29 4.42
CA PRO A 184 7.06 13.29 5.50
C PRO A 184 5.74 13.51 6.26
N HIS A 185 4.68 12.92 5.74
CA HIS A 185 3.33 12.94 6.25
C HIS A 185 3.04 11.71 7.14
N TYR A 186 3.95 10.71 7.18
CA TYR A 186 3.73 9.45 7.90
C TYR A 186 5.01 8.86 8.52
N VAL A 187 5.02 8.84 9.86
CA VAL A 187 6.08 8.31 10.71
C VAL A 187 5.47 7.24 11.63
N VAL A 188 5.95 6.01 11.53
CA VAL A 188 5.55 4.94 12.47
C VAL A 188 6.23 5.17 13.82
N THR A 189 5.46 5.18 14.91
CA THR A 189 5.91 5.40 16.30
C THR A 189 5.37 4.30 17.23
N GLU A 190 5.90 4.16 18.45
CA GLU A 190 5.43 3.15 19.43
C GLU A 190 3.93 3.32 19.76
N LYS A 191 3.48 4.55 20.01
CA LYS A 191 2.06 4.93 20.05
C LYS A 191 1.58 5.41 18.66
N PRO A 192 0.30 5.22 18.30
CA PRO A 192 -0.29 5.89 17.14
C PRO A 192 -0.22 7.42 17.27
N ALA A 193 -0.04 8.12 16.15
CA ALA A 193 -0.02 9.58 16.11
C ALA A 193 -1.42 10.19 16.42
N VAL A 194 -1.41 11.36 17.05
CA VAL A 194 -2.62 12.17 17.31
C VAL A 194 -2.69 13.43 16.42
N SER A 195 -3.84 14.08 16.31
CA SER A 195 -3.98 15.39 15.67
C SER A 195 -3.37 16.51 16.54
N VAL A 196 -3.22 17.71 15.96
CA VAL A 196 -2.77 18.93 16.66
C VAL A 196 -3.66 19.37 17.84
N ASP A 197 -4.86 18.78 18.00
CA ASP A 197 -5.75 18.92 19.17
C ASP A 197 -5.89 17.63 20.02
N GLY A 198 -5.12 16.57 19.73
CA GLY A 198 -4.98 15.39 20.59
C GLY A 198 -5.89 14.19 20.30
N ARG A 199 -6.63 14.17 19.18
CA ARG A 199 -7.48 13.02 18.78
C ARG A 199 -6.66 11.97 18.03
N PRO A 200 -6.97 10.66 18.11
CA PRO A 200 -6.28 9.65 17.31
C PRO A 200 -6.41 9.91 15.79
N VAL A 201 -5.30 9.87 15.04
CA VAL A 201 -5.35 10.05 13.58
C VAL A 201 -5.88 8.80 12.89
N GLN A 202 -6.96 8.96 12.11
CA GLN A 202 -7.47 7.92 11.21
C GLN A 202 -6.85 8.11 9.82
N TRP A 203 -6.02 7.17 9.40
CA TRP A 203 -5.35 7.17 8.10
C TRP A 203 -6.19 6.45 7.04
N MET A 204 -6.40 7.07 5.88
CA MET A 204 -6.93 6.37 4.69
C MET A 204 -5.80 5.71 3.90
N THR A 205 -4.66 6.38 3.83
CA THR A 205 -3.37 5.88 3.34
C THR A 205 -2.25 6.64 4.05
N GLU A 206 -1.00 6.21 3.87
CA GLU A 206 0.17 6.81 4.51
C GLU A 206 0.27 8.31 4.16
N GLY A 207 -0.03 9.18 5.12
CA GLY A 207 0.06 10.63 4.95
C GLY A 207 -1.24 11.36 4.63
N VAL A 208 -2.35 10.64 4.45
CA VAL A 208 -3.67 11.21 4.15
C VAL A 208 -4.67 10.77 5.20
N VAL A 209 -5.25 11.74 5.91
CA VAL A 209 -6.19 11.50 7.02
C VAL A 209 -7.64 11.49 6.54
N ALA A 210 -8.49 10.70 7.19
CA ALA A 210 -9.89 10.55 6.80
C ALA A 210 -10.69 11.87 6.92
N PRO A 211 -11.72 12.09 6.09
CA PRO A 211 -12.68 13.18 6.28
C PRO A 211 -13.22 13.21 7.72
N GLY A 212 -13.13 14.37 8.38
CA GLY A 212 -13.44 14.52 9.82
C GLY A 212 -12.25 14.34 10.77
N THR A 213 -11.10 13.83 10.29
CA THR A 213 -9.79 13.92 10.99
C THR A 213 -9.03 15.21 10.63
N ILE A 214 -9.53 15.98 9.66
CA ILE A 214 -8.99 17.31 9.31
C ILE A 214 -9.28 18.27 10.47
N VAL A 215 -8.23 18.79 11.11
CA VAL A 215 -8.34 19.76 12.21
C VAL A 215 -7.88 21.12 11.71
N GLN A 216 -8.84 22.03 11.45
CA GLN A 216 -8.58 23.42 11.04
C GLN A 216 -8.16 24.30 12.23
N GLY A 217 -7.15 23.87 12.98
CA GLY A 217 -6.61 24.61 14.12
C GLY A 217 -5.80 25.85 13.73
N ASP A 218 -5.49 26.68 14.72
CA ASP A 218 -4.69 27.89 14.52
C ASP A 218 -3.20 27.65 14.22
N TRP A 219 -2.69 26.46 14.57
CA TRP A 219 -1.43 25.94 14.03
C TRP A 219 -1.73 25.13 12.78
N ARG A 220 -1.22 25.58 11.64
CA ARG A 220 -1.40 24.93 10.34
C ARG A 220 -0.20 25.14 9.43
N ILE A 221 -0.06 24.28 8.42
CA ILE A 221 0.91 24.48 7.35
C ILE A 221 0.24 25.29 6.24
N HIS A 222 0.77 26.50 5.96
CA HIS A 222 0.44 27.21 4.72
C HIS A 222 1.31 26.64 3.61
N HIS A 223 0.72 25.92 2.67
CA HIS A 223 1.41 25.28 1.55
C HIS A 223 1.20 26.12 0.28
N TYR A 224 2.22 26.86 -0.11
CA TYR A 224 2.23 27.79 -1.25
C TYR A 224 2.56 27.08 -2.57
N ILE A 225 1.74 26.08 -2.93
CA ILE A 225 1.88 25.25 -4.16
C ILE A 225 2.13 26.14 -5.39
N ILE A 226 1.45 27.30 -5.45
CA ILE A 226 1.65 28.34 -6.45
C ILE A 226 1.79 29.70 -5.79
N ARG A 227 2.93 30.37 -6.03
CA ARG A 227 3.20 31.73 -5.55
C ARG A 227 2.79 32.83 -6.55
N SER A 228 3.16 32.75 -7.82
CA SER A 228 2.83 33.79 -8.83
C SER A 228 3.13 33.34 -10.26
N ARG A 229 2.66 34.07 -11.28
CA ARG A 229 2.96 33.75 -12.69
C ARG A 229 4.43 33.93 -13.04
N GLU A 230 5.14 34.91 -12.48
CA GLU A 230 6.59 35.05 -12.63
C GLU A 230 7.32 33.91 -11.93
N HIS A 231 6.92 33.53 -10.71
CA HIS A 231 7.49 32.36 -10.03
C HIS A 231 7.27 31.07 -10.83
N TRP A 232 6.07 30.85 -11.36
CA TRP A 232 5.77 29.72 -12.23
C TRP A 232 6.58 29.76 -13.52
N THR A 233 6.62 30.89 -14.23
CA THR A 233 7.42 31.07 -15.45
C THR A 233 8.91 30.83 -15.20
N ARG A 234 9.44 31.20 -14.02
CA ARG A 234 10.83 30.90 -13.63
C ARG A 234 11.03 29.41 -13.28
N ARG A 235 10.08 28.75 -12.60
CA ARG A 235 10.07 27.27 -12.43
C ARG A 235 9.98 26.55 -13.80
N LEU A 236 9.24 27.09 -14.78
CA LEU A 236 9.14 26.57 -16.15
C LEU A 236 10.39 26.83 -17.01
N ALA A 237 11.04 27.99 -16.85
CA ALA A 237 12.27 28.33 -17.57
C ALA A 237 13.48 27.52 -17.07
N ARG A 238 13.47 27.07 -15.80
CA ARG A 238 14.49 26.22 -15.18
C ARG A 238 14.42 24.73 -15.58
N ARG A 239 13.65 24.35 -16.63
CA ARG A 239 13.47 22.96 -17.09
C ARG A 239 14.79 22.28 -17.49
N GLN A 240 15.16 21.21 -16.78
CA GLN A 240 15.85 20.04 -17.35
C GLN A 240 14.88 19.28 -18.29
N PRO A 241 15.24 18.19 -19.00
CA PRO A 241 14.30 17.44 -19.86
C PRO A 241 13.36 16.46 -19.12
N GLY A 242 12.07 16.43 -19.47
CA GLY A 242 11.17 15.26 -19.54
C GLY A 242 10.00 14.95 -18.55
N GLY A 243 9.82 15.62 -17.41
CA GLY A 243 8.71 15.36 -16.46
C GLY A 243 7.35 15.91 -16.88
N GLN A 244 6.34 15.67 -16.03
CA GLN A 244 4.92 15.88 -16.37
C GLN A 244 4.68 17.33 -16.75
N ALA A 245 3.69 17.53 -17.64
CA ALA A 245 3.45 18.81 -18.30
C ALA A 245 2.88 19.85 -17.32
N ARG A 246 3.74 20.37 -16.43
CA ARG A 246 3.53 21.64 -15.75
C ARG A 246 3.40 22.71 -16.83
N ASP A 247 2.16 23.10 -17.06
CA ASP A 247 1.70 24.01 -18.09
C ASP A 247 0.87 25.12 -17.42
N TRP A 248 -0.01 25.80 -18.17
CA TRP A 248 -0.88 26.83 -17.62
C TRP A 248 -2.24 26.29 -17.10
N GLU A 249 -2.67 25.08 -17.48
CA GLU A 249 -3.82 24.44 -16.82
C GLU A 249 -3.43 23.87 -15.45
N THR A 250 -2.22 23.30 -15.32
CA THR A 250 -1.62 22.92 -14.03
C THR A 250 -1.50 24.13 -13.10
N PHE A 251 -1.20 25.32 -13.64
CA PHE A 251 -1.24 26.57 -12.87
C PHE A 251 -2.66 26.85 -12.36
N LYS A 252 -3.64 26.95 -13.27
CA LYS A 252 -5.04 27.27 -12.91
C LYS A 252 -5.65 26.29 -11.91
N GLY A 253 -5.43 24.99 -12.09
CA GLY A 253 -6.01 23.95 -11.22
C GLY A 253 -5.50 23.98 -9.78
N ASN A 254 -4.28 24.49 -9.57
CA ASN A 254 -3.64 24.60 -8.25
C ASN A 254 -3.59 26.05 -7.71
N ASP A 255 -4.14 27.03 -8.43
CA ASP A 255 -4.18 28.42 -7.99
C ASP A 255 -5.31 28.64 -6.96
N ALA A 256 -5.03 28.18 -5.74
CA ALA A 256 -5.93 28.20 -4.59
C ALA A 256 -6.04 29.62 -3.99
N SER A 257 -6.66 30.56 -4.73
CA SER A 257 -6.73 31.99 -4.41
C SER A 257 -8.13 32.49 -4.00
N GLU A 258 -9.08 31.61 -3.70
CA GLU A 258 -10.50 31.97 -3.55
C GLU A 258 -10.85 32.78 -2.28
N ILE A 259 -10.14 32.55 -1.17
CA ILE A 259 -10.47 33.09 0.16
C ILE A 259 -9.26 33.87 0.72
N PRO A 260 -9.39 35.15 1.10
CA PRO A 260 -8.32 35.87 1.78
C PRO A 260 -8.04 35.33 3.19
N ASP A 261 -6.76 35.15 3.54
CA ASP A 261 -6.26 34.81 4.87
C ASP A 261 -5.01 35.63 5.19
N TYR A 262 -5.16 36.55 6.14
CA TYR A 262 -4.13 37.51 6.53
C TYR A 262 -3.32 37.09 7.77
N ARG A 263 -3.54 35.89 8.33
CA ARG A 263 -2.89 35.45 9.59
C ARG A 263 -1.36 35.41 9.48
N ALA A 264 -0.82 35.21 8.27
CA ALA A 264 0.60 35.26 7.94
C ALA A 264 1.25 36.65 8.10
N LEU A 265 0.49 37.75 7.93
CA LEU A 265 1.04 39.12 7.92
C LEU A 265 1.76 39.52 9.21
N ALA A 266 1.34 38.95 10.35
CA ALA A 266 1.96 39.20 11.65
C ALA A 266 3.40 38.63 11.73
N SER A 267 3.66 37.50 11.06
CA SER A 267 5.02 36.97 10.92
C SER A 267 5.81 37.70 9.85
N ALA A 268 5.19 37.99 8.69
CA ALA A 268 5.83 38.73 7.61
C ALA A 268 6.43 40.05 8.10
N ARG A 269 5.71 40.83 8.92
CA ARG A 269 6.22 42.08 9.52
C ARG A 269 7.45 41.88 10.41
N LYS A 270 7.46 40.82 11.24
CA LYS A 270 8.62 40.49 12.10
C LYS A 270 9.84 40.13 11.25
N VAL A 271 9.64 39.33 10.20
CA VAL A 271 10.69 38.93 9.26
C VAL A 271 11.22 40.15 8.51
N HIS A 272 10.34 40.99 7.96
CA HIS A 272 10.69 42.21 7.24
C HIS A 272 11.54 43.15 8.13
N GLN A 273 11.11 43.40 9.37
CA GLN A 273 11.90 44.17 10.34
C GLN A 273 13.27 43.52 10.57
N ARG A 274 13.30 42.22 10.91
CA ARG A 274 14.55 41.54 11.27
C ARG A 274 15.55 41.48 10.11
N LEU A 275 15.08 41.29 8.89
CA LEU A 275 15.94 41.30 7.70
C LEU A 275 16.42 42.73 7.37
N THR A 276 15.60 43.75 7.62
CA THR A 276 16.01 45.17 7.50
C THR A 276 17.10 45.54 8.52
N GLU A 277 16.98 45.08 9.78
CA GLU A 277 18.01 45.25 10.83
C GLU A 277 19.36 44.64 10.45
N LEU A 278 19.35 43.58 9.64
CA LEU A 278 20.53 42.88 9.13
C LEU A 278 21.05 43.44 7.79
N GLY A 279 20.39 44.47 7.23
CA GLY A 279 20.82 45.16 6.01
C GLY A 279 20.23 44.60 4.70
N TYR A 280 19.33 43.62 4.75
CA TYR A 280 18.64 43.11 3.56
C TYR A 280 17.49 44.03 3.15
N THR A 281 17.29 44.22 1.84
CA THR A 281 16.30 45.15 1.30
C THR A 281 15.15 44.42 0.62
N TYR A 282 13.96 44.49 1.19
CA TYR A 282 12.68 44.08 0.58
C TYR A 282 11.81 45.33 0.35
N ARG A 283 10.87 45.26 -0.60
CA ARG A 283 9.86 46.32 -0.77
C ARG A 283 8.71 46.07 0.20
N SER A 284 8.41 47.04 1.06
CA SER A 284 7.19 47.05 1.86
C SER A 284 5.96 47.45 1.01
N VAL A 285 4.77 47.11 1.49
CA VAL A 285 3.51 47.63 0.94
C VAL A 285 3.36 49.12 1.31
N PRO A 286 2.94 50.00 0.39
CA PRO A 286 2.59 51.39 0.71
C PRO A 286 1.58 51.50 1.86
N THR A 287 1.83 52.40 2.79
CA THR A 287 1.09 52.50 4.08
C THR A 287 -0.12 53.44 4.03
N ASP A 288 -0.79 53.54 2.88
CA ASP A 288 -1.92 54.44 2.61
C ASP A 288 -3.22 53.73 2.16
N GLY A 289 -3.33 52.42 2.42
CA GLY A 289 -4.52 51.59 2.14
C GLY A 289 -5.65 51.63 3.19
N SER A 290 -5.73 52.69 4.01
CA SER A 290 -6.52 52.79 5.25
C SER A 290 -6.13 51.83 6.38
N ALA A 291 -6.31 52.25 7.63
CA ALA A 291 -6.13 51.37 8.77
C ALA A 291 -7.37 50.48 8.94
N LEU A 292 -7.21 49.16 8.76
CA LEU A 292 -8.18 48.20 9.30
C LEU A 292 -8.34 48.49 10.80
N PRO A 293 -9.59 48.59 11.31
CA PRO A 293 -9.87 49.33 12.52
C PRO A 293 -9.13 48.78 13.73
N LEU A 294 -8.64 49.71 14.56
CA LEU A 294 -8.18 49.38 15.90
C LEU A 294 -9.39 48.92 16.71
N THR A 295 -9.48 47.59 16.86
CA THR A 295 -10.47 46.79 17.57
C THR A 295 -11.66 46.27 16.76
N SER A 296 -11.96 44.99 16.98
CA SER A 296 -13.07 44.23 16.41
C SER A 296 -14.43 44.79 16.85
N PRO A 297 -15.50 44.65 16.04
CA PRO A 297 -16.88 44.96 16.46
C PRO A 297 -17.41 44.03 17.56
N VAL A 298 -16.76 42.88 17.80
CA VAL A 298 -17.16 41.90 18.82
C VAL A 298 -17.06 42.49 20.22
N GLN A 299 -18.19 42.45 20.95
CA GLN A 299 -18.21 42.75 22.38
C GLN A 299 -17.95 41.46 23.16
N CYS A 300 -17.04 41.50 24.14
CA CYS A 300 -16.62 40.34 24.91
C CYS A 300 -16.43 40.70 26.39
N THR A 301 -16.77 39.77 27.27
CA THR A 301 -16.50 39.80 28.71
C THR A 301 -15.83 38.49 29.10
N ILE A 302 -14.70 38.54 29.80
CA ILE A 302 -14.08 37.39 30.45
C ILE A 302 -14.47 37.41 31.92
N ASP A 303 -15.15 36.35 32.37
CA ASP A 303 -15.53 36.19 33.77
C ASP A 303 -14.35 35.61 34.58
N GLU A 304 -13.60 34.64 34.04
CA GLU A 304 -12.57 33.91 34.78
C GLU A 304 -11.35 33.50 33.91
N VAL A 305 -10.17 33.45 34.55
CA VAL A 305 -8.91 32.91 34.01
C VAL A 305 -8.18 32.16 35.14
N SER A 306 -7.96 30.86 34.97
CA SER A 306 -7.28 29.99 35.95
C SER A 306 -6.20 29.13 35.29
N ALA A 307 -5.51 28.28 36.08
CA ALA A 307 -4.51 27.34 35.57
C ALA A 307 -5.10 26.16 34.78
N THR A 308 -6.42 26.01 34.75
CA THR A 308 -7.12 24.95 34.01
C THR A 308 -8.07 25.49 32.94
N VAL A 309 -8.73 26.63 33.18
CA VAL A 309 -9.83 27.11 32.32
C VAL A 309 -9.88 28.65 32.17
N ILE A 310 -10.36 29.11 31.01
CA ILE A 310 -10.77 30.51 30.73
C ILE A 310 -12.24 30.49 30.31
N ARG A 311 -13.08 31.43 30.79
CA ARG A 311 -14.53 31.49 30.42
C ARG A 311 -15.13 32.89 30.47
N GLY A 312 -16.25 33.08 29.77
CA GLY A 312 -16.94 34.36 29.65
C GLY A 312 -18.13 34.35 28.67
N TRP A 313 -18.39 35.50 28.02
CA TRP A 313 -19.36 35.63 26.93
C TRP A 313 -18.95 36.68 25.88
N ALA A 314 -19.35 36.50 24.62
CA ALA A 314 -19.15 37.48 23.55
C ALA A 314 -20.20 37.35 22.43
N TYR A 315 -20.41 38.45 21.70
CA TYR A 315 -21.23 38.47 20.48
C TYR A 315 -20.75 39.54 19.50
N ASN A 316 -20.98 39.31 18.20
CA ASN A 316 -20.85 40.31 17.15
C ASN A 316 -22.22 40.98 16.90
N PRO A 317 -22.36 42.32 17.03
CA PRO A 317 -23.61 43.02 16.70
C PRO A 317 -23.94 43.07 15.20
N GLN A 318 -23.00 42.73 14.31
CA GLN A 318 -23.15 42.83 12.85
C GLN A 318 -23.67 41.55 12.17
N HIS A 319 -23.68 40.42 12.88
CA HIS A 319 -24.11 39.11 12.38
C HIS A 319 -25.00 38.39 13.41
N GLU A 320 -25.76 37.39 12.97
CA GLU A 320 -26.65 36.60 13.85
C GLU A 320 -26.05 35.27 14.32
N GLU A 321 -24.98 34.82 13.65
CA GLU A 321 -24.30 33.56 13.93
C GLU A 321 -23.48 33.58 15.24
N PRO A 322 -23.29 32.41 15.89
CA PRO A 322 -22.45 32.27 17.08
C PRO A 322 -21.00 32.77 16.85
N THR A 323 -20.56 33.69 17.69
CA THR A 323 -19.36 34.50 17.44
C THR A 323 -18.07 33.76 17.79
N GLY A 324 -17.15 33.65 16.83
CA GLY A 324 -15.83 33.04 17.04
C GLY A 324 -14.85 33.95 17.79
N LEU A 325 -14.08 33.37 18.72
CA LEU A 325 -13.03 34.03 19.51
C LEU A 325 -11.73 33.23 19.46
N ILE A 326 -10.61 33.92 19.45
CA ILE A 326 -9.26 33.35 19.56
C ILE A 326 -8.56 33.98 20.76
N PHE A 327 -8.32 33.19 21.81
CA PHE A 327 -7.63 33.61 23.04
C PHE A 327 -6.12 33.48 22.87
N ARG A 328 -5.35 34.44 23.40
CA ARG A 328 -3.92 34.60 23.07
C ARG A 328 -3.03 34.76 24.29
N ILE A 329 -2.15 33.82 24.55
CA ILE A 329 -1.40 33.71 25.80
C ILE A 329 0.09 33.94 25.58
N ASP A 330 0.62 35.00 26.18
CA ASP A 330 1.89 35.64 25.80
C ASP A 330 1.98 36.05 24.33
N GLY A 331 0.82 36.18 23.70
CA GLY A 331 0.66 36.31 22.26
C GLY A 331 0.06 35.04 21.64
N GLN A 332 0.48 33.84 22.06
CA GLN A 332 0.10 32.59 21.41
C GLN A 332 -1.40 32.33 21.38
N ALA A 333 -1.98 32.36 20.19
CA ALA A 333 -3.37 31.96 20.03
C ALA A 333 -3.60 30.47 20.31
N LEU A 334 -4.68 30.22 21.04
CA LEU A 334 -5.26 28.92 21.32
C LEU A 334 -6.46 28.66 20.38
N PRO A 335 -6.85 27.39 20.20
CA PRO A 335 -7.93 26.99 19.30
C PRO A 335 -9.17 27.88 19.38
N GLU A 336 -9.61 28.33 18.20
CA GLU A 336 -10.82 29.13 18.00
C GLU A 336 -12.07 28.52 18.69
N ILE A 337 -12.85 29.37 19.37
CA ILE A 337 -14.04 28.99 20.13
C ILE A 337 -15.25 29.73 19.60
N SER A 338 -16.31 29.01 19.25
CA SER A 338 -17.59 29.62 18.90
C SER A 338 -18.47 29.82 20.14
N CYS A 339 -18.90 31.06 20.39
CA CYS A 339 -19.67 31.46 21.57
C CYS A 339 -21.11 30.93 21.51
N THR A 340 -21.28 29.68 21.95
CA THR A 340 -22.51 28.89 21.80
C THR A 340 -23.15 28.51 23.12
N ASP A 341 -22.47 28.71 24.26
CA ASP A 341 -23.02 28.41 25.59
C ASP A 341 -24.18 29.38 25.92
N ILE A 342 -25.17 28.89 26.69
CA ILE A 342 -26.38 29.66 27.03
C ILE A 342 -26.11 30.57 28.24
N ARG A 343 -26.43 31.87 28.12
CA ARG A 343 -26.28 32.91 29.15
C ARG A 343 -27.58 33.71 29.35
N PRO A 344 -28.55 33.18 30.12
CA PRO A 344 -29.84 33.83 30.34
C PRO A 344 -29.71 35.19 31.07
N ASP A 345 -28.68 35.33 31.89
CA ASP A 345 -28.31 36.56 32.60
C ASP A 345 -27.91 37.70 31.65
N VAL A 346 -27.28 37.37 30.51
CA VAL A 346 -26.94 38.33 29.45
C VAL A 346 -28.14 38.56 28.54
N ALA A 347 -28.93 37.52 28.25
CA ALA A 347 -30.13 37.58 27.41
C ALA A 347 -31.24 38.48 27.97
N ALA A 348 -31.31 38.62 29.30
CA ALA A 348 -32.26 39.49 30.00
C ALA A 348 -31.98 41.00 29.85
N THR A 349 -30.90 41.38 29.15
CA THR A 349 -30.59 42.77 28.79
C THR A 349 -31.19 43.14 27.42
N GLU A 350 -30.91 44.35 26.91
CA GLU A 350 -31.37 44.78 25.58
C GLU A 350 -30.87 43.89 24.41
N LEU A 351 -29.88 43.02 24.66
CA LEU A 351 -29.22 42.19 23.65
C LEU A 351 -30.09 41.05 23.07
N ARG A 352 -31.13 40.59 23.79
CA ARG A 352 -32.13 39.59 23.31
C ARG A 352 -31.58 38.30 22.67
N ARG A 353 -30.36 37.87 22.98
CA ARG A 353 -29.74 36.63 22.48
C ARG A 353 -29.29 35.75 23.64
N GLU A 354 -29.67 34.47 23.60
CA GLU A 354 -29.39 33.52 24.68
C GLU A 354 -28.06 32.76 24.54
N LYS A 355 -27.60 32.48 23.32
CA LYS A 355 -26.34 31.75 23.05
C LYS A 355 -25.21 32.73 22.75
N VAL A 356 -24.38 32.99 23.76
CA VAL A 356 -23.27 33.97 23.71
C VAL A 356 -22.08 33.60 24.62
N GLY A 357 -22.14 32.51 25.40
CA GLY A 357 -21.09 32.12 26.34
C GLY A 357 -19.98 31.26 25.72
N PHE A 358 -18.83 31.18 26.41
CA PHE A 358 -17.68 30.33 26.02
C PHE A 358 -16.86 29.81 27.21
N HIS A 359 -16.12 28.71 27.01
CA HIS A 359 -15.09 28.20 27.93
C HIS A 359 -13.96 27.44 27.21
N MET A 360 -12.75 27.36 27.80
CA MET A 360 -11.51 26.84 27.15
C MET A 360 -10.49 26.26 28.14
N LEU A 361 -9.74 25.21 27.76
CA LEU A 361 -8.69 24.60 28.59
C LEU A 361 -7.27 25.18 28.41
N MET A 362 -6.41 24.99 29.42
CA MET A 362 -5.03 25.51 29.47
C MET A 362 -3.97 24.54 28.87
N PRO A 363 -3.09 24.97 27.94
CA PRO A 363 -1.99 24.16 27.40
C PRO A 363 -0.90 23.78 28.43
N SER A 364 -0.31 22.58 28.34
CA SER A 364 0.75 22.07 29.25
C SER A 364 2.14 22.67 29.02
N ARG A 365 2.43 23.02 27.78
CA ARG A 365 3.40 24.06 27.39
C ARG A 365 3.21 25.41 28.05
N TYR A 366 2.09 25.62 28.74
CA TYR A 366 1.82 26.71 29.65
C TYR A 366 1.65 26.17 31.11
N LEU A 367 2.52 25.21 31.54
CA LEU A 367 2.77 24.65 32.91
C LEU A 367 4.28 24.41 33.38
N ASP A 368 5.11 25.46 33.57
CA ASP A 368 6.40 25.65 34.34
C ASP A 368 6.38 26.54 35.65
N GLY A 369 5.98 27.82 35.62
CA GLY A 369 6.25 28.88 36.61
C GLY A 369 6.27 30.36 36.12
N SER A 370 6.38 30.66 34.81
CA SER A 370 6.94 31.91 34.24
C SER A 370 5.96 32.97 33.63
N PRO A 371 5.61 34.09 34.31
CA PRO A 371 4.40 34.91 33.99
C PRO A 371 4.16 35.44 32.53
N HIS A 372 3.22 34.83 31.78
CA HIS A 372 2.75 35.26 30.42
C HIS A 372 1.90 36.54 30.27
N THR A 373 1.06 36.65 29.22
CA THR A 373 0.06 37.70 28.99
C THR A 373 -1.14 37.22 28.14
N LEU A 374 -2.31 36.88 28.73
CA LEU A 374 -3.55 36.63 27.94
C LEU A 374 -3.95 37.90 27.18
N THR A 375 -4.52 37.79 25.99
CA THR A 375 -5.18 38.81 25.14
C THR A 375 -6.29 38.09 24.35
N VAL A 376 -7.14 38.79 23.58
CA VAL A 376 -8.20 38.16 22.76
C VAL A 376 -8.25 38.80 21.37
N THR A 377 -8.51 38.00 20.34
CA THR A 377 -8.92 38.47 19.00
C THR A 377 -10.19 37.76 18.54
N ASP A 378 -10.81 38.26 17.48
CA ASP A 378 -11.76 37.49 16.68
C ASP A 378 -11.04 36.44 15.80
N THR A 379 -11.83 35.73 14.99
CA THR A 379 -11.42 34.73 13.99
C THR A 379 -10.46 35.29 12.93
N ASP A 380 -10.55 36.59 12.66
CA ASP A 380 -9.78 37.28 11.62
C ASP A 380 -8.48 37.87 12.18
N GLY A 381 -8.30 37.80 13.51
CA GLY A 381 -7.11 38.25 14.22
C GLY A 381 -7.16 39.70 14.70
N GLN A 382 -8.30 40.40 14.59
CA GLN A 382 -8.46 41.75 15.11
C GLN A 382 -8.61 41.73 16.64
N ARG A 383 -7.94 42.65 17.35
CA ARG A 383 -7.99 42.67 18.83
C ARG A 383 -9.40 42.94 19.36
N ILE A 384 -9.80 42.17 20.36
CA ILE A 384 -11.03 42.38 21.13
C ILE A 384 -10.65 42.97 22.49
N LEU A 385 -11.16 44.18 22.77
CA LEU A 385 -11.09 44.79 24.10
C LEU A 385 -12.21 44.22 24.99
N PHE A 386 -11.86 43.22 25.79
CA PHE A 386 -12.78 42.49 26.65
C PHE A 386 -13.00 43.19 28.00
N ILE A 387 -14.18 43.02 28.59
CA ILE A 387 -14.47 43.45 29.97
C ILE A 387 -14.05 42.34 30.94
N HIS A 388 -13.42 42.69 32.05
CA HIS A 388 -13.14 41.79 33.17
C HIS A 388 -13.16 42.60 34.47
N ASN A 389 -13.90 42.12 35.49
CA ASN A 389 -14.13 42.85 36.75
C ASN A 389 -14.55 44.32 36.53
N GLN A 390 -15.57 44.54 35.68
CA GLN A 390 -16.13 45.84 35.29
C GLN A 390 -15.15 46.82 34.60
N ARG A 391 -13.93 46.40 34.26
CA ARG A 391 -12.96 47.21 33.51
C ARG A 391 -12.79 46.64 32.11
N ARG A 392 -12.75 47.52 31.10
CA ARG A 392 -12.36 47.12 29.73
C ARG A 392 -10.84 47.05 29.66
N LEU A 393 -10.30 45.91 29.25
CA LEU A 393 -8.87 45.58 29.33
C LEU A 393 -8.32 45.08 27.98
N GLU A 394 -6.99 45.11 27.89
CA GLU A 394 -6.26 44.41 26.84
C GLU A 394 -5.67 43.02 27.28
N SER A 395 -5.35 42.68 28.58
CA SER A 395 -4.49 41.46 28.91
C SER A 395 -4.34 40.69 30.36
N LYS A 396 -3.65 39.44 30.51
CA LYS A 396 -3.38 38.43 31.72
C LYS A 396 -1.94 37.63 31.99
N ARG A 397 -1.64 36.27 32.31
CA ARG A 397 -0.26 35.52 32.74
C ARG A 397 0.14 33.89 32.94
N PHE A 398 1.02 33.04 32.17
CA PHE A 398 1.55 31.51 32.24
C PHE A 398 3.10 30.82 31.90
N LYS A 399 3.68 29.86 30.93
CA LYS A 399 4.99 28.82 30.77
C LYS A 399 5.77 28.13 29.31
N VAL A 400 6.63 27.03 28.70
CA VAL A 400 7.65 25.67 28.67
C VAL A 400 8.70 25.03 27.36
N ASN A 401 9.17 23.67 26.91
CA ASN A 401 10.48 22.97 26.06
C ASN A 401 10.73 21.62 24.89
N GLY A 402 11.63 21.46 23.70
CA GLY A 402 12.31 20.29 22.64
C GLY A 402 12.43 20.12 20.88
N ALA A 403 13.22 19.60 19.72
CA ALA A 403 14.61 18.97 19.06
C ALA A 403 15.45 18.68 17.43
N PRO A 404 15.87 17.61 16.41
CA PRO A 404 17.09 17.43 15.18
C PRO A 404 17.55 16.48 13.61
N GLU A 405 18.85 16.00 12.88
CA GLU A 405 19.78 15.66 11.34
C GLU A 405 20.46 14.17 10.37
N VAL A 406 21.97 13.40 7.95
CA VAL A 406 22.57 12.10 6.93
C VAL A 406 23.83 11.85 5.73
N ILE A 407 24.15 10.67 4.88
CA ILE A 407 25.21 10.24 3.65
C ILE A 407 25.27 8.90 2.51
N SER A 408 25.70 8.75 1.12
CA SER A 408 25.63 7.57 -0.10
C SER A 408 26.51 7.26 -1.54
N MET A 409 26.02 6.56 -2.74
CA MET A 409 26.47 6.35 -4.28
C MET A 409 25.46 5.75 -5.51
N ILE A 410 25.77 5.23 -6.81
CA ILE A 410 24.85 4.78 -8.06
C ILE A 410 25.21 3.69 -9.25
N ASP A 411 24.38 3.33 -10.36
CA ASP A 411 24.56 2.43 -11.64
C ASP A 411 23.87 2.78 -13.07
N SER A 412 23.91 1.88 -14.12
CA SER A 412 23.35 2.00 -15.54
C SER A 412 21.85 1.64 -15.80
N PRO A 413 21.18 2.14 -16.88
CA PRO A 413 19.74 1.95 -17.16
C PRO A 413 19.37 0.66 -17.92
N ALA A 414 18.20 0.06 -17.63
CA ALA A 414 17.62 -1.04 -18.41
C ALA A 414 16.13 -1.30 -18.10
N ASP A 415 15.39 -1.81 -19.10
CA ASP A 415 14.00 -2.32 -19.01
C ASP A 415 12.94 -1.29 -18.56
N GLY A 416 13.16 0.01 -18.79
CA GLY A 416 12.31 1.09 -18.26
C GLY A 416 12.67 1.53 -16.83
N CYS A 417 13.75 0.98 -16.26
CA CYS A 417 14.19 1.21 -14.88
C CYS A 417 15.61 1.80 -14.77
N LEU A 418 15.87 2.49 -13.66
CA LEU A 418 17.18 3.06 -13.28
C LEU A 418 17.66 2.47 -11.93
N ARG A 419 18.98 2.29 -11.74
CA ARG A 419 19.58 1.40 -10.72
C ARG A 419 20.82 2.05 -10.01
N GLY A 420 21.23 1.62 -8.80
CA GLY A 420 22.35 2.21 -8.01
C GLY A 420 22.48 1.75 -6.53
N TRP A 421 23.21 2.43 -5.60
CA TRP A 421 23.42 1.92 -4.19
C TRP A 421 23.89 2.87 -3.02
N VAL A 422 23.67 2.52 -1.72
CA VAL A 422 23.15 3.48 -0.68
C VAL A 422 23.14 3.00 0.87
N ALA A 423 23.69 3.70 1.94
CA ALA A 423 23.63 3.33 3.46
C ALA A 423 23.95 4.41 4.65
N ALA A 424 23.35 4.43 5.90
CA ALA A 424 23.28 5.59 6.91
C ALA A 424 23.45 5.39 8.50
N ALA A 425 23.58 6.47 9.36
CA ALA A 425 23.97 6.44 10.83
C ALA A 425 23.44 7.52 11.89
N PRO A 426 23.38 7.22 13.23
CA PRO A 426 23.09 8.15 14.37
C PRO A 426 24.25 8.49 15.36
N HIS A 427 24.19 9.60 16.12
CA HIS A 427 24.70 9.61 17.52
C HIS A 427 23.79 8.67 18.35
N CYS A 428 24.22 7.50 18.86
CA CYS A 428 25.59 7.00 19.01
C CYS A 428 25.80 5.50 18.69
N ARG A 429 27.08 5.19 18.39
CA ARG A 429 27.82 3.90 18.45
C ARG A 429 27.81 2.99 17.20
N PRO A 430 28.98 2.37 16.87
CA PRO A 430 29.07 1.38 15.79
C PRO A 430 28.30 0.11 16.17
N GLY A 431 27.61 -0.46 15.18
CA GLY A 431 26.72 -1.62 15.34
C GLY A 431 25.24 -1.34 15.01
N HIS A 432 24.83 -0.06 14.92
CA HIS A 432 23.47 0.35 14.55
C HIS A 432 23.45 1.33 13.38
N PHE A 433 23.72 0.83 12.17
CA PHE A 433 23.27 1.50 10.95
C PHE A 433 21.75 1.30 10.82
N GLN A 434 21.01 2.34 10.45
CA GLN A 434 19.59 2.15 10.14
C GLN A 434 19.46 1.34 8.84
N THR A 435 18.35 0.60 8.71
CA THR A 435 17.93 -0.01 7.45
C THR A 435 16.79 0.80 6.82
N ARG A 436 16.89 1.06 5.52
CA ARG A 436 15.91 1.62 4.57
C ARG A 436 15.75 3.18 4.23
N GLN A 437 16.66 3.95 3.57
CA GLN A 437 16.44 5.37 3.09
C GLN A 437 16.03 5.49 1.62
N HIS A 438 15.31 6.55 1.24
CA HIS A 438 14.56 6.72 -0.02
C HIS A 438 15.23 7.44 -1.21
N ILE A 439 14.66 7.26 -2.42
CA ILE A 439 15.13 7.83 -3.72
C ILE A 439 13.95 8.18 -4.67
N LYS A 440 13.79 9.43 -5.15
CA LYS A 440 13.00 9.74 -6.37
C LYS A 440 13.87 9.88 -7.57
N ILE A 441 13.29 9.58 -8.70
CA ILE A 441 13.75 10.00 -10.00
C ILE A 441 12.94 11.23 -10.41
N THR A 442 13.61 12.25 -10.92
CA THR A 442 13.01 13.43 -11.54
C THR A 442 13.40 13.54 -13.01
N HIS A 443 12.55 14.23 -13.75
CA HIS A 443 12.58 14.48 -15.19
C HIS A 443 11.89 15.87 -15.33
N ASN A 444 12.28 16.81 -16.21
CA ASN A 444 11.83 18.25 -16.18
C ASN A 444 11.78 18.87 -14.76
N ASN A 445 12.63 18.43 -13.80
CA ASN A 445 12.55 18.77 -12.38
C ASN A 445 11.23 18.38 -11.66
N GLN A 446 10.35 17.60 -12.29
CA GLN A 446 9.22 16.94 -11.62
C GLN A 446 9.60 15.51 -11.22
N ILE A 447 9.14 15.09 -10.04
CA ILE A 447 9.08 13.70 -9.58
C ILE A 447 8.39 12.83 -10.64
N VAL A 448 9.11 11.85 -11.19
CA VAL A 448 8.55 10.85 -12.12
C VAL A 448 8.42 9.47 -11.51
N ALA A 449 9.35 9.08 -10.64
CA ALA A 449 9.30 7.79 -9.99
C ALA A 449 9.89 7.87 -8.60
N THR A 450 9.54 6.90 -7.77
CA THR A 450 9.90 6.89 -6.35
C THR A 450 10.06 5.45 -5.91
N GLY A 451 11.26 5.11 -5.46
CA GLY A 451 11.63 3.78 -5.00
C GLY A 451 12.83 3.92 -4.08
N ILE A 452 13.57 2.84 -3.88
CA ILE A 452 14.99 2.89 -3.48
C ILE A 452 15.55 1.47 -3.51
N ALA A 453 16.55 1.24 -2.66
CA ALA A 453 17.31 0.04 -2.53
C ALA A 453 16.51 -1.07 -1.85
N ASN A 454 17.17 -2.14 -1.42
CA ASN A 454 16.69 -3.45 -0.91
C ASN A 454 17.18 -4.60 -1.78
N ILE A 455 17.65 -4.30 -2.99
CA ILE A 455 18.47 -5.19 -3.79
C ILE A 455 19.84 -5.33 -3.11
N ALA A 456 20.31 -6.57 -2.97
CA ALA A 456 21.61 -6.83 -2.39
C ALA A 456 22.74 -6.49 -3.38
N ARG A 457 23.71 -5.68 -2.92
CA ARG A 457 24.96 -5.36 -3.60
C ARG A 457 26.15 -5.74 -2.70
N PRO A 458 26.44 -7.06 -2.57
CA PRO A 458 27.54 -7.54 -1.74
C PRO A 458 28.92 -7.12 -2.28
N ASP A 459 29.02 -6.86 -3.58
CA ASP A 459 30.17 -6.25 -4.26
C ASP A 459 30.48 -4.84 -3.74
N VAL A 460 29.44 -4.05 -3.46
CA VAL A 460 29.53 -2.69 -2.93
C VAL A 460 29.82 -2.68 -1.44
N ALA A 461 29.07 -3.47 -0.66
CA ALA A 461 29.23 -3.49 0.79
C ALA A 461 30.64 -3.93 1.22
N ALA A 462 31.24 -4.87 0.50
CA ALA A 462 32.64 -5.29 0.70
C ALA A 462 33.68 -4.20 0.35
N ALA A 463 33.30 -3.16 -0.40
CA ALA A 463 34.17 -2.04 -0.77
C ALA A 463 34.02 -0.80 0.13
N HIS A 464 32.93 -0.72 0.91
CA HIS A 464 32.55 0.50 1.67
C HIS A 464 32.21 0.29 3.16
N ASP A 465 32.19 -0.96 3.65
CA ASP A 465 31.87 -1.32 5.06
C ASP A 465 30.46 -0.86 5.51
N ILE A 466 29.45 -1.19 4.69
CA ILE A 466 28.04 -0.79 4.83
C ILE A 466 27.07 -1.97 4.67
N ASP A 467 25.77 -1.77 4.91
CA ASP A 467 24.73 -2.81 4.72
C ASP A 467 24.75 -3.38 3.28
N ARG A 468 24.73 -4.72 3.16
CA ARG A 468 24.68 -5.43 1.87
C ARG A 468 23.44 -5.11 1.04
N HIS A 469 22.34 -4.66 1.64
CA HIS A 469 21.07 -4.34 0.94
C HIS A 469 21.04 -2.91 0.41
N CYS A 470 22.19 -2.39 0.01
CA CYS A 470 22.36 -1.00 -0.36
C CYS A 470 21.86 -0.66 -1.77
N GLY A 471 21.54 -1.61 -2.66
CA GLY A 471 21.25 -1.34 -4.08
C GLY A 471 19.78 -1.23 -4.50
N PHE A 472 19.46 -0.40 -5.52
CA PHE A 472 18.10 -0.09 -6.02
C PHE A 472 17.84 -0.44 -7.48
N ALA A 473 16.54 -0.59 -7.82
CA ALA A 473 16.01 -0.49 -9.17
C ALA A 473 14.61 0.15 -9.12
N ILE A 474 14.35 1.17 -9.94
CA ILE A 474 13.14 1.99 -9.88
C ILE A 474 12.60 2.17 -11.31
N GLU A 475 11.34 1.78 -11.54
CA GLU A 475 10.67 1.91 -12.83
C GLU A 475 10.14 3.32 -13.08
N ILE A 476 10.25 3.78 -14.32
CA ILE A 476 9.73 5.07 -14.79
C ILE A 476 8.33 4.87 -15.43
N PRO A 477 7.30 5.63 -14.99
CA PRO A 477 5.95 5.57 -15.56
C PRO A 477 5.87 5.81 -17.08
N LEU A 478 4.79 5.33 -17.68
CA LEU A 478 4.64 5.20 -19.13
C LEU A 478 4.70 6.56 -19.86
N GLU A 479 4.07 7.60 -19.31
CA GLU A 479 4.10 8.95 -19.87
C GLU A 479 5.49 9.59 -19.80
N PHE A 480 6.31 9.16 -18.83
CA PHE A 480 7.68 9.65 -18.67
C PHE A 480 8.69 8.94 -19.52
N ARG A 481 8.42 7.71 -19.95
CA ARG A 481 9.28 7.04 -20.93
C ARG A 481 8.90 7.33 -22.38
N GLN A 482 7.62 7.41 -22.74
CA GLN A 482 7.12 7.68 -24.11
C GLN A 482 7.87 8.78 -24.86
N GLY A 483 8.43 8.47 -26.04
CA GLY A 483 9.08 9.43 -26.95
C GLY A 483 10.58 9.19 -27.14
N PRO A 484 11.35 10.21 -27.60
CA PRO A 484 12.80 10.07 -27.79
C PRO A 484 13.57 10.01 -26.45
N PRO A 485 14.88 9.64 -26.47
CA PRO A 485 15.72 9.50 -25.28
C PRO A 485 15.78 10.73 -24.36
N LYS A 486 15.98 10.49 -23.06
CA LYS A 486 15.44 11.32 -21.98
C LYS A 486 16.35 11.34 -20.73
N THR A 487 16.40 12.45 -19.97
CA THR A 487 17.41 12.70 -18.90
C THR A 487 16.83 12.76 -17.48
N TYR A 488 17.36 11.97 -16.56
CA TYR A 488 16.77 11.66 -15.24
C TYR A 488 17.71 11.93 -14.05
N ARG A 489 17.22 12.49 -12.92
CA ARG A 489 17.99 12.87 -11.70
C ARG A 489 17.45 12.18 -10.43
N ILE A 490 18.26 11.53 -9.60
CA ILE A 490 17.90 10.36 -8.74
C ILE A 490 18.27 10.63 -7.22
N SER A 491 17.32 10.79 -6.25
CA SER A 491 17.43 11.63 -5.00
C SER A 491 16.61 11.35 -3.69
N LEU A 492 17.19 11.56 -2.47
CA LEU A 492 16.63 11.38 -1.08
C LEU A 492 15.69 12.51 -0.61
N MET A 493 15.18 12.58 0.63
CA MET A 493 13.72 12.55 0.86
C MET A 493 13.18 13.33 2.10
N PRO A 494 12.43 14.43 1.97
CA PRO A 494 12.79 15.58 1.18
C PRO A 494 13.76 16.43 2.02
N GLU A 495 14.95 15.92 2.31
CA GLU A 495 16.09 16.81 2.45
C GLU A 495 16.75 16.97 1.07
N ASP A 496 16.21 16.35 -0.01
CA ASP A 496 16.72 16.17 -1.39
C ASP A 496 18.24 16.18 -1.61
N ILE A 497 18.91 15.18 -1.07
CA ILE A 497 20.22 14.78 -1.58
C ILE A 497 20.05 14.08 -2.94
N ASP A 498 21.10 13.87 -3.73
CA ASP A 498 21.04 13.06 -4.96
C ASP A 498 22.02 11.86 -4.90
N LEU A 499 22.14 11.06 -5.97
CA LEU A 499 23.01 9.87 -6.05
C LEU A 499 24.11 9.99 -7.08
N ASN A 500 25.30 9.51 -6.72
CA ASN A 500 26.54 9.86 -7.40
C ASN A 500 26.61 9.26 -8.81
N GLY A 501 26.49 10.09 -9.84
CA GLY A 501 26.23 9.70 -11.24
C GLY A 501 24.88 10.19 -11.79
N SER A 502 24.15 10.97 -10.99
CA SER A 502 22.93 11.71 -11.36
C SER A 502 23.26 13.14 -11.84
N PRO A 503 22.63 13.66 -12.93
CA PRO A 503 21.63 13.02 -13.78
C PRO A 503 22.22 12.16 -14.92
N ILE A 504 21.40 11.25 -15.44
CA ILE A 504 21.74 10.30 -16.51
C ILE A 504 20.75 10.40 -17.69
N THR A 505 21.27 10.43 -18.92
CA THR A 505 20.44 10.37 -20.14
C THR A 505 20.31 8.93 -20.61
N ALA A 506 19.08 8.47 -20.78
CA ALA A 506 18.72 7.11 -21.13
C ALA A 506 17.54 7.09 -22.10
N ASP A 507 17.57 6.17 -23.07
CA ASP A 507 16.32 5.72 -23.67
C ASP A 507 15.67 4.73 -22.71
N LEU A 508 14.60 5.15 -22.06
CA LEU A 508 13.80 4.28 -21.20
C LEU A 508 12.49 3.89 -21.88
N ASP A 509 12.29 4.25 -23.15
CA ASP A 509 11.04 3.98 -23.85
C ASP A 509 10.92 2.52 -24.25
N ASN A 510 10.62 1.67 -23.25
CA ASN A 510 10.01 0.37 -23.47
C ASN A 510 8.77 0.50 -24.38
N SER A 511 8.15 1.69 -24.47
CA SER A 511 7.14 2.03 -25.47
C SER A 511 7.72 2.60 -26.79
N SER A 512 8.77 1.95 -27.27
CA SER A 512 8.82 1.58 -28.70
C SER A 512 7.45 1.03 -29.18
N TYR A 513 6.65 0.43 -28.27
CA TYR A 513 5.20 0.24 -28.39
C TYR A 513 4.36 1.50 -28.47
N GLY A 514 4.54 2.56 -27.70
CA GLY A 514 3.70 3.77 -27.77
C GLY A 514 3.73 4.39 -29.17
N ASN A 515 4.92 4.53 -29.76
CA ASN A 515 5.09 4.98 -31.14
C ASN A 515 4.50 4.00 -32.18
N VAL A 516 4.44 2.70 -31.89
CA VAL A 516 3.90 1.69 -32.81
C VAL A 516 2.42 1.39 -32.57
N ILE A 517 1.87 1.63 -31.37
CA ILE A 517 0.45 1.58 -31.01
C ILE A 517 -0.23 2.86 -31.51
N ALA A 518 0.42 4.03 -31.44
CA ALA A 518 -0.04 5.22 -32.14
C ALA A 518 -0.08 5.01 -33.67
N ARG A 519 0.93 4.36 -34.26
CA ARG A 519 0.92 3.96 -35.67
C ARG A 519 -0.12 2.88 -36.00
N ILE A 520 -0.31 1.89 -35.12
CA ILE A 520 -1.31 0.83 -35.29
C ILE A 520 -2.72 1.41 -35.14
N SER A 521 -2.97 2.34 -34.22
CA SER A 521 -4.25 3.02 -34.07
C SER A 521 -4.54 3.92 -35.26
N ALA A 522 -3.60 4.79 -35.65
CA ALA A 522 -3.74 5.61 -36.86
C ALA A 522 -3.96 4.75 -38.13
N MET A 523 -3.30 3.60 -38.24
CA MET A 523 -3.58 2.62 -39.30
C MET A 523 -4.92 1.89 -39.12
N LEU A 524 -5.34 1.57 -37.91
CA LEU A 524 -6.61 0.90 -37.62
C LEU A 524 -7.80 1.82 -37.88
N ASP A 525 -7.69 3.12 -37.60
CA ASP A 525 -8.70 4.13 -37.88
C ASP A 525 -8.85 4.35 -39.39
N ASP A 526 -7.73 4.58 -40.10
CA ASP A 526 -7.68 4.64 -41.57
C ASP A 526 -8.22 3.34 -42.20
N CYS A 527 -7.87 2.17 -41.63
CA CYS A 527 -8.43 0.90 -42.04
C CYS A 527 -9.91 0.74 -41.66
N SER A 528 -10.40 1.30 -40.57
CA SER A 528 -11.80 1.18 -40.12
C SER A 528 -12.74 1.96 -41.03
N GLU A 529 -12.34 3.17 -41.45
CA GLU A 529 -13.09 3.95 -42.44
C GLU A 529 -13.07 3.27 -43.82
N HIS A 530 -11.93 2.69 -44.23
CA HIS A 530 -11.85 1.89 -45.46
C HIS A 530 -12.64 0.57 -45.38
N LEU A 531 -12.61 -0.17 -44.26
CA LEU A 531 -13.29 -1.46 -44.09
C LEU A 531 -14.82 -1.31 -44.17
N ARG A 532 -15.37 -0.18 -43.69
CA ARG A 532 -16.79 0.18 -43.87
C ARG A 532 -17.18 0.36 -45.34
N ARG A 533 -16.26 0.84 -46.19
CA ARG A 533 -16.51 1.15 -47.61
C ARG A 533 -16.06 0.05 -48.60
N ALA A 534 -15.20 -0.88 -48.20
CA ALA A 534 -14.50 -1.80 -49.10
C ALA A 534 -15.06 -3.24 -49.15
N GLY A 535 -15.04 -3.83 -50.35
CA GLY A 535 -15.53 -5.20 -50.62
C GLY A 535 -14.61 -6.33 -50.13
N ARG A 536 -15.12 -7.57 -50.19
CA ARG A 536 -14.49 -8.79 -49.59
C ARG A 536 -13.00 -8.97 -49.90
N ARG A 537 -12.52 -8.62 -51.10
CA ARG A 537 -11.11 -8.81 -51.50
C ARG A 537 -10.18 -7.83 -50.78
N SER A 538 -10.54 -6.54 -50.79
CA SER A 538 -9.79 -5.45 -50.16
C SER A 538 -9.77 -5.56 -48.63
N ARG A 539 -10.85 -6.08 -48.01
CA ARG A 539 -10.86 -6.35 -46.55
C ARG A 539 -9.73 -7.29 -46.12
N LYS A 540 -9.39 -8.30 -46.95
CA LYS A 540 -8.28 -9.22 -46.66
C LYS A 540 -6.92 -8.52 -46.77
N GLU A 541 -6.70 -7.73 -47.82
CA GLU A 541 -5.44 -7.00 -48.01
C GLU A 541 -5.18 -5.98 -46.89
N ILE A 542 -6.24 -5.37 -46.35
CA ILE A 542 -6.19 -4.53 -45.15
C ILE A 542 -5.81 -5.36 -43.91
N GLN A 543 -6.46 -6.50 -43.67
CA GLN A 543 -6.14 -7.39 -42.55
C GLN A 543 -4.70 -7.93 -42.61
N ASP A 544 -4.22 -8.32 -43.80
CA ASP A 544 -2.85 -8.80 -44.01
C ASP A 544 -1.81 -7.68 -43.73
N LYS A 545 -2.11 -6.41 -44.06
CA LYS A 545 -1.26 -5.24 -43.71
C LYS A 545 -1.25 -4.93 -42.22
N ILE A 546 -2.41 -4.95 -41.55
CA ILE A 546 -2.51 -4.76 -40.09
C ILE A 546 -1.69 -5.84 -39.36
N ALA A 547 -1.79 -7.10 -39.82
CA ALA A 547 -1.01 -8.20 -39.28
C ALA A 547 0.50 -7.97 -39.45
N ALA A 548 0.96 -7.56 -40.64
CA ALA A 548 2.38 -7.30 -40.90
C ALA A 548 2.97 -6.19 -40.00
N VAL A 549 2.22 -5.12 -39.74
CA VAL A 549 2.69 -4.04 -38.84
C VAL A 549 2.65 -4.45 -37.37
N ARG A 550 1.67 -5.26 -36.95
CA ARG A 550 1.64 -5.86 -35.59
C ARG A 550 2.79 -6.86 -35.38
N ASP A 551 3.12 -7.66 -36.38
CA ASP A 551 4.23 -8.61 -36.32
C ASP A 551 5.59 -7.88 -36.32
N PHE A 552 5.74 -6.77 -37.07
CA PHE A 552 6.91 -5.88 -36.99
C PHE A 552 7.04 -5.18 -35.62
N ALA A 553 5.91 -4.74 -35.02
CA ALA A 553 5.89 -4.13 -33.70
C ALA A 553 6.53 -5.04 -32.65
N THR A 554 5.97 -6.24 -32.49
CA THR A 554 6.37 -7.19 -31.45
C THR A 554 7.81 -7.67 -31.61
N ALA A 555 8.38 -7.63 -32.83
CA ALA A 555 9.79 -7.94 -33.06
C ALA A 555 10.78 -6.99 -32.38
N GLN A 556 10.33 -5.83 -31.86
CA GLN A 556 11.16 -4.89 -31.09
C GLN A 556 10.94 -4.97 -29.56
N ILE A 557 10.11 -5.90 -29.04
CA ILE A 557 9.79 -5.92 -27.59
C ILE A 557 10.99 -6.45 -26.77
N PRO A 558 11.45 -5.74 -25.73
CA PRO A 558 12.42 -6.29 -24.79
C PRO A 558 11.85 -7.52 -24.08
N THR A 559 12.58 -8.64 -24.13
CA THR A 559 12.21 -9.90 -23.46
C THR A 559 12.79 -10.02 -22.05
N SER A 560 13.35 -8.92 -21.52
CA SER A 560 13.93 -8.75 -20.20
C SER A 560 13.12 -7.76 -19.35
N GLY A 561 13.27 -7.82 -18.02
CA GLY A 561 12.67 -6.88 -17.07
C GLY A 561 11.14 -6.71 -17.15
N LEU A 562 10.45 -7.76 -17.59
CA LEU A 562 8.99 -7.83 -17.60
C LEU A 562 8.50 -8.08 -16.16
N SER A 563 7.45 -7.38 -15.74
CA SER A 563 6.89 -7.46 -14.38
C SER A 563 5.40 -7.09 -14.38
N ILE A 564 4.74 -7.23 -13.23
CA ILE A 564 3.36 -6.73 -13.05
C ILE A 564 3.25 -5.20 -13.07
N THR A 565 4.36 -4.48 -12.93
CA THR A 565 4.43 -3.01 -13.07
C THR A 565 4.70 -2.62 -14.52
N ASN A 566 5.62 -3.33 -15.20
CA ASN A 566 5.96 -3.20 -16.61
C ASN A 566 5.11 -4.15 -17.47
N TYR A 567 3.79 -4.14 -17.26
CA TYR A 567 2.89 -5.21 -17.70
C TYR A 567 2.58 -5.21 -19.21
N GLU A 568 2.34 -4.05 -19.81
CA GLU A 568 1.84 -3.95 -21.19
C GLU A 568 2.76 -4.62 -22.23
N PRO A 569 4.10 -4.48 -22.22
CA PRO A 569 4.98 -5.20 -23.15
C PRO A 569 4.90 -6.72 -22.99
N TRP A 570 4.72 -7.22 -21.76
CA TRP A 570 4.48 -8.64 -21.50
C TRP A 570 3.13 -9.08 -22.09
N PHE A 571 2.08 -8.29 -21.92
CA PHE A 571 0.75 -8.60 -22.47
C PHE A 571 0.78 -8.67 -24.00
N VAL A 572 1.46 -7.75 -24.69
CA VAL A 572 1.56 -7.79 -26.16
C VAL A 572 2.27 -9.06 -26.63
N LEU A 573 3.39 -9.47 -25.99
CA LEU A 573 4.03 -10.78 -26.24
C LEU A 573 3.09 -11.96 -25.96
N HIS A 574 2.31 -11.88 -24.89
CA HIS A 574 1.41 -12.94 -24.45
C HIS A 574 0.24 -13.12 -25.41
N GLN A 575 -0.42 -12.03 -25.81
CA GLN A 575 -1.49 -12.00 -26.81
C GLN A 575 -0.99 -12.48 -28.18
N GLN A 576 0.22 -12.08 -28.59
CA GLN A 576 0.91 -12.61 -29.78
C GLN A 576 1.12 -14.13 -29.70
N SER A 577 1.66 -14.63 -28.59
CA SER A 577 1.90 -16.06 -28.39
C SER A 577 0.59 -16.86 -28.31
N ILE A 578 -0.50 -16.29 -27.79
CA ILE A 578 -1.86 -16.87 -27.88
C ILE A 578 -2.33 -16.91 -29.34
N GLN A 579 -2.23 -15.79 -30.08
CA GLN A 579 -2.63 -15.69 -31.47
C GLN A 579 -1.88 -16.67 -32.38
N GLN A 580 -0.58 -16.90 -32.14
CA GLN A 580 0.20 -17.93 -32.85
C GLN A 580 -0.26 -19.36 -32.50
N ARG A 581 -0.72 -19.60 -31.27
CA ARG A 581 -1.27 -20.89 -30.80
C ARG A 581 -2.69 -21.15 -31.32
N SER A 582 -3.52 -20.12 -31.51
CA SER A 582 -4.91 -20.21 -32.02
C SER A 582 -5.03 -20.24 -33.54
N ARG A 583 -4.19 -19.49 -34.28
CA ARG A 583 -4.14 -19.33 -35.78
C ARG A 583 -4.21 -20.63 -36.63
N ARG A 584 -4.27 -21.82 -36.03
CA ARG A 584 -4.38 -23.15 -36.68
C ARG A 584 -5.63 -23.96 -36.32
N ARG A 585 -6.64 -23.40 -35.63
CA ARG A 585 -7.85 -24.15 -35.21
C ARG A 585 -9.21 -23.45 -35.46
N ARG A 586 -9.51 -23.09 -36.71
CA ARG A 586 -10.93 -23.02 -37.12
C ARG A 586 -11.56 -24.41 -36.99
N ARG A 587 -12.44 -24.57 -36.00
CA ARG A 587 -13.31 -25.73 -35.78
C ARG A 587 -14.68 -25.22 -35.38
N SER A 588 -15.71 -25.82 -35.95
CA SER A 588 -17.03 -25.82 -35.33
C SER A 588 -16.97 -26.58 -34.00
N GLY A 589 -17.70 -26.13 -32.99
CA GLY A 589 -17.67 -26.72 -31.64
C GLY A 589 -18.98 -26.52 -30.88
N PRO A 590 -18.96 -26.61 -29.55
CA PRO A 590 -20.15 -26.34 -28.73
C PRO A 590 -20.55 -24.86 -28.84
N LEU A 591 -21.85 -24.59 -28.94
CA LEU A 591 -22.39 -23.24 -28.91
C LEU A 591 -22.16 -22.61 -27.53
N VAL A 592 -21.62 -21.39 -27.51
CA VAL A 592 -21.42 -20.59 -26.28
C VAL A 592 -22.43 -19.45 -26.25
N SER A 593 -23.31 -19.44 -25.24
CA SER A 593 -24.19 -18.31 -24.96
C SER A 593 -23.46 -17.29 -24.09
N ILE A 594 -23.23 -16.07 -24.59
CA ILE A 594 -22.62 -14.99 -23.81
C ILE A 594 -23.74 -14.14 -23.21
N VAL A 595 -23.91 -14.19 -21.88
CA VAL A 595 -24.95 -13.43 -21.18
C VAL A 595 -24.40 -12.10 -20.66
N CYS A 596 -25.09 -11.01 -21.00
CA CYS A 596 -24.69 -9.65 -20.67
C CYS A 596 -25.88 -8.83 -20.13
N PRO A 597 -25.93 -8.56 -18.82
CA PRO A 597 -26.93 -7.67 -18.22
C PRO A 597 -26.51 -6.21 -18.42
N VAL A 598 -27.44 -5.36 -18.89
CA VAL A 598 -27.18 -3.97 -19.30
C VAL A 598 -27.92 -3.02 -18.36
N TYR A 599 -27.24 -2.01 -17.82
CA TYR A 599 -27.90 -0.94 -17.05
C TYR A 599 -27.13 0.38 -17.13
N ARG A 600 -27.58 1.28 -18.02
CA ARG A 600 -27.04 2.63 -18.22
C ARG A 600 -25.49 2.75 -18.39
N PRO A 601 -24.83 1.90 -19.21
CA PRO A 601 -23.45 2.16 -19.62
C PRO A 601 -23.34 3.42 -20.48
N ALA A 602 -22.13 3.99 -20.56
CA ALA A 602 -21.81 4.94 -21.61
C ALA A 602 -21.96 4.26 -22.99
N PRO A 603 -22.73 4.81 -23.95
CA PRO A 603 -23.03 4.14 -25.23
C PRO A 603 -21.79 3.75 -26.04
N GLU A 604 -20.71 4.51 -25.93
CA GLU A 604 -19.41 4.27 -26.54
C GLU A 604 -18.68 3.06 -25.92
N HIS A 605 -18.72 2.92 -24.60
CA HIS A 605 -18.15 1.78 -23.89
C HIS A 605 -18.96 0.51 -24.17
N PHE A 606 -20.29 0.61 -24.12
CA PHE A 606 -21.19 -0.49 -24.48
C PHE A 606 -20.98 -0.97 -25.93
N ARG A 607 -20.90 -0.04 -26.88
CA ARG A 607 -20.62 -0.38 -28.28
C ARG A 607 -19.25 -1.05 -28.43
N SER A 608 -18.23 -0.59 -27.70
CA SER A 608 -16.89 -1.23 -27.71
C SER A 608 -16.94 -2.65 -27.13
N ALA A 609 -17.65 -2.84 -26.01
CA ALA A 609 -17.84 -4.13 -25.35
C ALA A 609 -18.47 -5.17 -26.28
N ILE A 610 -19.63 -4.85 -26.88
CA ILE A 610 -20.31 -5.76 -27.82
C ILE A 610 -19.51 -5.98 -29.11
N LEU A 611 -18.79 -4.97 -29.61
CA LEU A 611 -17.85 -5.16 -30.73
C LEU A 611 -16.72 -6.13 -30.38
N SER A 612 -16.25 -6.21 -29.13
CA SER A 612 -15.25 -7.21 -28.70
C SER A 612 -15.79 -8.65 -28.75
N LEU A 613 -17.10 -8.83 -28.51
CA LEU A 613 -17.81 -10.10 -28.66
C LEU A 613 -18.02 -10.46 -30.14
N MET A 614 -18.49 -9.51 -30.95
CA MET A 614 -18.73 -9.71 -32.39
C MET A 614 -17.44 -10.12 -33.13
N ASN A 615 -16.29 -9.56 -32.75
CA ASN A 615 -14.99 -9.82 -33.37
C ASN A 615 -14.23 -11.04 -32.81
N GLN A 616 -14.86 -11.87 -31.96
CA GLN A 616 -14.25 -13.13 -31.51
C GLN A 616 -13.94 -14.08 -32.69
N THR A 617 -12.76 -14.71 -32.67
CA THR A 617 -12.35 -15.66 -33.72
C THR A 617 -13.10 -17.00 -33.66
N TYR A 618 -13.65 -17.35 -32.50
CA TYR A 618 -14.67 -18.38 -32.36
C TYR A 618 -16.04 -17.81 -32.78
N GLN A 619 -16.80 -18.56 -33.57
CA GLN A 619 -17.97 -18.04 -34.29
C GLN A 619 -19.29 -18.71 -33.85
N ASP A 620 -19.23 -19.89 -33.22
CA ASP A 620 -20.39 -20.61 -32.67
C ASP A 620 -20.79 -19.99 -31.32
N ILE A 621 -21.22 -18.72 -31.37
CA ILE A 621 -21.64 -17.93 -30.21
C ILE A 621 -23.02 -17.30 -30.46
N GLU A 622 -23.79 -17.13 -29.39
CA GLU A 622 -24.89 -16.17 -29.35
C GLU A 622 -24.61 -15.13 -28.25
N ILE A 623 -25.06 -13.90 -28.45
CA ILE A 623 -24.84 -12.76 -27.57
C ILE A 623 -26.20 -12.31 -27.04
N LEU A 624 -26.39 -12.39 -25.73
CA LEU A 624 -27.68 -12.32 -25.06
C LEU A 624 -27.73 -11.13 -24.12
N LEU A 625 -28.44 -10.08 -24.55
CA LEU A 625 -28.46 -8.78 -23.89
C LEU A 625 -29.80 -8.57 -23.17
N CYS A 626 -29.80 -7.98 -21.97
CA CYS A 626 -31.03 -7.55 -21.33
C CYS A 626 -30.84 -6.19 -20.65
N ASP A 627 -31.60 -5.16 -21.05
CA ASP A 627 -31.64 -3.88 -20.32
C ASP A 627 -32.50 -4.01 -19.06
N ASP A 628 -31.91 -3.66 -17.92
CA ASP A 628 -32.51 -3.68 -16.58
C ASP A 628 -33.41 -2.45 -16.33
N GLY A 629 -34.30 -2.16 -17.30
CA GLY A 629 -35.22 -1.03 -17.27
C GLY A 629 -34.51 0.32 -17.11
N GLY A 630 -33.32 0.46 -17.72
CA GLY A 630 -32.48 1.65 -17.62
C GLY A 630 -33.18 2.90 -18.15
N LYS A 631 -34.06 2.74 -19.14
CA LYS A 631 -34.77 3.82 -19.88
C LYS A 631 -33.81 4.77 -20.60
N ASP A 632 -32.63 4.27 -20.95
CA ASP A 632 -31.66 4.96 -21.80
C ASP A 632 -31.93 4.60 -23.26
N GLN A 633 -32.54 5.54 -24.00
CA GLN A 633 -32.87 5.30 -25.41
C GLN A 633 -31.62 5.17 -26.28
N ALA A 634 -30.50 5.81 -25.94
CA ALA A 634 -29.28 5.72 -26.73
C ALA A 634 -28.65 4.33 -26.63
N VAL A 635 -28.64 3.72 -25.44
CA VAL A 635 -28.20 2.33 -25.25
C VAL A 635 -29.14 1.35 -25.96
N ILE A 636 -30.46 1.54 -25.87
CA ILE A 636 -31.47 0.71 -26.56
C ILE A 636 -31.33 0.81 -28.09
N ASP A 637 -31.09 2.01 -28.63
CA ASP A 637 -30.87 2.23 -30.07
C ASP A 637 -29.57 1.54 -30.54
N VAL A 638 -28.50 1.57 -29.74
CA VAL A 638 -27.26 0.82 -30.01
C VAL A 638 -27.51 -0.70 -29.99
N MET A 639 -28.29 -1.22 -29.03
CA MET A 639 -28.68 -2.64 -28.98
C MET A 639 -29.45 -3.04 -30.25
N ALA A 640 -30.39 -2.20 -30.69
CA ALA A 640 -31.18 -2.42 -31.90
C ALA A 640 -30.37 -2.33 -33.20
N GLU A 641 -29.41 -1.39 -33.30
CA GLU A 641 -28.49 -1.27 -34.44
C GLU A 641 -27.58 -2.51 -34.54
N LEU A 642 -26.95 -2.90 -33.43
CA LEU A 642 -26.03 -4.03 -33.41
C LEU A 642 -26.74 -5.35 -33.73
N ALA A 643 -27.94 -5.57 -33.21
CA ALA A 643 -28.76 -6.76 -33.53
C ALA A 643 -29.25 -6.80 -34.98
N GLN A 644 -29.42 -5.66 -35.65
CA GLN A 644 -29.66 -5.62 -37.10
C GLN A 644 -28.38 -5.93 -37.91
N SER A 645 -27.20 -5.66 -37.35
CA SER A 645 -25.92 -5.87 -38.01
C SER A 645 -25.36 -7.30 -37.90
N ASP A 646 -25.70 -8.03 -36.83
CA ASP A 646 -25.18 -9.37 -36.53
C ASP A 646 -26.27 -10.26 -35.91
N SER A 647 -26.68 -11.28 -36.66
CA SER A 647 -27.76 -12.20 -36.29
C SER A 647 -27.45 -13.12 -35.11
N ARG A 648 -26.25 -13.03 -34.52
CA ARG A 648 -25.91 -13.71 -33.26
C ARG A 648 -26.39 -12.95 -32.03
N ILE A 649 -26.73 -11.67 -32.17
CA ILE A 649 -27.18 -10.82 -31.06
C ILE A 649 -28.70 -10.93 -30.90
N ARG A 650 -29.15 -11.20 -29.67
CA ARG A 650 -30.56 -11.21 -29.25
C ARG A 650 -30.69 -10.33 -28.01
N PHE A 651 -31.75 -9.53 -27.92
CA PHE A 651 -31.95 -8.64 -26.77
C PHE A 651 -33.39 -8.56 -26.27
N VAL A 652 -33.52 -8.21 -24.99
CA VAL A 652 -34.78 -7.88 -24.29
C VAL A 652 -34.59 -6.56 -23.54
N VAL A 653 -35.67 -5.80 -23.34
CA VAL A 653 -35.70 -4.60 -22.51
C VAL A 653 -36.76 -4.81 -21.43
N ASN A 654 -36.36 -4.77 -20.15
CA ASN A 654 -37.32 -4.84 -19.05
C ASN A 654 -38.09 -3.51 -18.93
N SER A 655 -39.36 -3.56 -18.52
CA SER A 655 -40.20 -2.36 -18.30
C SER A 655 -39.78 -1.54 -17.07
N GLU A 656 -39.07 -2.17 -16.15
CA GLU A 656 -38.63 -1.66 -14.86
C GLU A 656 -37.31 -2.31 -14.44
N ASN A 657 -36.62 -1.71 -13.46
CA ASN A 657 -35.40 -2.29 -12.91
C ASN A 657 -35.75 -3.46 -11.98
N ARG A 658 -35.26 -4.65 -12.33
CA ARG A 658 -35.37 -5.90 -11.56
C ARG A 658 -34.05 -6.24 -10.85
N GLY A 659 -32.96 -5.57 -11.21
CA GLY A 659 -31.64 -5.74 -10.62
C GLY A 659 -30.77 -6.78 -11.34
N ILE A 660 -29.49 -6.78 -11.00
CA ILE A 660 -28.43 -7.56 -11.68
C ILE A 660 -28.73 -9.07 -11.76
N SER A 661 -29.16 -9.71 -10.68
CA SER A 661 -29.48 -11.14 -10.68
C SER A 661 -30.62 -11.48 -11.63
N GLU A 662 -31.72 -10.71 -11.60
CA GLU A 662 -32.92 -10.98 -12.41
C GLU A 662 -32.73 -10.66 -13.89
N THR A 663 -31.92 -9.65 -14.20
CA THR A 663 -31.49 -9.33 -15.56
C THR A 663 -30.58 -10.42 -16.12
N THR A 664 -29.62 -10.91 -15.31
CA THR A 664 -28.79 -12.07 -15.69
C THR A 664 -29.63 -13.34 -15.88
N ASN A 665 -30.60 -13.59 -15.01
CA ASN A 665 -31.58 -14.69 -15.15
C ASN A 665 -32.36 -14.59 -16.46
N THR A 666 -32.79 -13.39 -16.85
CA THR A 666 -33.49 -13.15 -18.12
C THR A 666 -32.59 -13.48 -19.34
N CYS A 667 -31.28 -13.19 -19.27
CA CYS A 667 -30.34 -13.64 -20.30
C CYS A 667 -30.08 -15.17 -20.26
N LEU A 668 -30.05 -15.79 -19.08
CA LEU A 668 -29.92 -17.25 -18.93
C LEU A 668 -31.12 -18.01 -19.51
N ASP A 669 -32.34 -17.50 -19.34
CA ASP A 669 -33.56 -18.10 -19.89
C ASP A 669 -33.66 -17.94 -21.42
N MET A 670 -32.96 -16.95 -22.01
CA MET A 670 -32.77 -16.87 -23.46
C MET A 670 -31.73 -17.87 -24.01
N ALA A 671 -30.84 -18.40 -23.17
CA ALA A 671 -29.65 -19.12 -23.61
C ALA A 671 -29.92 -20.54 -24.09
N THR A 672 -29.29 -20.93 -25.21
CA THR A 672 -29.43 -22.23 -25.87
C THR A 672 -28.12 -23.04 -25.97
N GLY A 673 -26.95 -22.41 -25.75
CA GLY A 673 -25.63 -23.03 -25.85
C GLY A 673 -25.32 -24.08 -24.79
N GLU A 674 -24.39 -24.99 -25.10
CA GLU A 674 -23.88 -26.01 -24.17
C GLU A 674 -23.03 -25.39 -23.05
N TRP A 675 -22.36 -24.28 -23.36
CA TRP A 675 -21.67 -23.41 -22.41
C TRP A 675 -22.41 -22.07 -22.29
N VAL A 676 -22.40 -21.49 -21.09
CA VAL A 676 -22.71 -20.09 -20.87
C VAL A 676 -21.46 -19.36 -20.39
N ALA A 677 -21.17 -18.20 -20.97
CA ALA A 677 -20.13 -17.26 -20.54
C ALA A 677 -20.77 -16.00 -19.95
N PHE A 678 -20.25 -15.52 -18.82
CA PHE A 678 -20.68 -14.25 -18.21
C PHE A 678 -19.80 -13.09 -18.72
N PHE A 679 -20.40 -11.91 -18.92
CA PHE A 679 -19.71 -10.75 -19.49
C PHE A 679 -20.42 -9.44 -19.11
N ASP A 680 -19.70 -8.50 -18.49
CA ASP A 680 -20.24 -7.21 -18.08
C ASP A 680 -20.23 -6.18 -19.23
N HIS A 681 -21.14 -5.22 -19.17
CA HIS A 681 -21.59 -4.48 -20.35
C HIS A 681 -20.65 -3.38 -20.88
N ASP A 682 -19.60 -3.01 -20.16
CA ASP A 682 -18.59 -2.02 -20.57
C ASP A 682 -17.17 -2.61 -20.73
N ASP A 683 -16.98 -3.89 -20.42
CA ASP A 683 -15.69 -4.59 -20.46
C ASP A 683 -15.29 -5.08 -21.86
N LEU A 684 -14.11 -5.69 -22.02
CA LEU A 684 -13.60 -6.15 -23.32
C LEU A 684 -13.01 -7.57 -23.25
N LEU A 685 -13.32 -8.39 -24.27
CA LEU A 685 -12.63 -9.66 -24.51
C LEU A 685 -11.49 -9.51 -25.51
N VAL A 686 -10.37 -10.21 -25.29
CA VAL A 686 -9.34 -10.35 -26.34
C VAL A 686 -9.92 -11.13 -27.54
N PRO A 687 -9.51 -10.89 -28.80
CA PRO A 687 -10.14 -11.51 -29.98
C PRO A 687 -10.11 -13.05 -30.05
N HIS A 688 -9.35 -13.71 -29.18
CA HIS A 688 -9.25 -15.17 -29.10
C HIS A 688 -9.85 -15.76 -27.80
N ALA A 689 -10.51 -14.94 -26.96
CA ALA A 689 -10.95 -15.34 -25.62
C ALA A 689 -11.79 -16.63 -25.64
N ILE A 690 -12.91 -16.63 -26.37
CA ILE A 690 -13.82 -17.78 -26.43
C ILE A 690 -13.16 -18.99 -27.12
N GLU A 691 -12.30 -18.76 -28.12
CA GLU A 691 -11.55 -19.83 -28.80
C GLU A 691 -10.61 -20.56 -27.84
N VAL A 692 -9.88 -19.80 -26.99
CA VAL A 692 -8.94 -20.35 -26.02
C VAL A 692 -9.67 -21.08 -24.88
N MET A 693 -10.77 -20.51 -24.39
CA MET A 693 -11.61 -21.12 -23.35
C MET A 693 -12.22 -22.45 -23.82
N VAL A 694 -12.86 -22.48 -24.99
CA VAL A 694 -13.37 -23.73 -25.58
C VAL A 694 -12.22 -24.72 -25.86
N ALA A 695 -11.05 -24.24 -26.29
CA ALA A 695 -9.86 -25.08 -26.51
C ALA A 695 -9.15 -25.55 -25.22
N ALA A 696 -9.64 -25.19 -24.03
CA ALA A 696 -9.21 -25.72 -22.75
C ALA A 696 -9.91 -27.05 -22.39
N ASP A 697 -11.17 -27.25 -22.78
CA ASP A 697 -11.89 -28.53 -22.59
C ASP A 697 -11.46 -29.60 -23.62
N ARG A 698 -10.19 -29.98 -23.56
CA ARG A 698 -9.54 -30.86 -24.54
C ARG A 698 -9.97 -32.32 -24.45
N THR A 699 -10.66 -32.69 -23.38
CA THR A 699 -11.06 -34.07 -23.05
C THR A 699 -12.57 -34.24 -22.89
N GLY A 700 -13.37 -33.16 -22.98
CA GLY A 700 -14.81 -33.22 -22.72
C GLY A 700 -15.13 -33.48 -21.24
N HIS A 701 -14.36 -32.85 -20.34
CA HIS A 701 -14.42 -33.07 -18.90
C HIS A 701 -14.48 -31.77 -18.08
N ALA A 702 -14.38 -30.59 -18.71
CA ALA A 702 -14.54 -29.33 -17.99
C ALA A 702 -16.02 -29.04 -17.70
N ASN A 703 -16.35 -28.73 -16.45
CA ASN A 703 -17.68 -28.28 -16.02
C ASN A 703 -17.71 -26.75 -15.79
N LEU A 704 -16.58 -26.18 -15.35
CA LEU A 704 -16.37 -24.74 -15.18
C LEU A 704 -14.96 -24.39 -15.67
N ILE A 705 -14.83 -23.30 -16.43
CA ILE A 705 -13.56 -22.78 -16.96
C ILE A 705 -13.47 -21.30 -16.60
N TYR A 706 -12.32 -20.82 -16.11
CA TYR A 706 -12.07 -19.39 -15.86
C TYR A 706 -10.70 -18.96 -16.38
N SER A 707 -10.58 -17.69 -16.81
CA SER A 707 -9.32 -17.09 -17.28
C SER A 707 -8.75 -16.07 -16.29
N ASP A 708 -7.51 -15.64 -16.54
CA ASP A 708 -6.98 -14.42 -15.94
C ASP A 708 -7.64 -13.17 -16.55
N GLU A 709 -7.48 -12.05 -15.86
CA GLU A 709 -8.02 -10.74 -16.22
C GLU A 709 -6.99 -9.64 -15.92
N ASP A 710 -7.12 -8.48 -16.55
CA ASP A 710 -6.44 -7.24 -16.16
C ASP A 710 -7.47 -6.09 -16.08
N LYS A 711 -7.00 -4.87 -15.83
CA LYS A 711 -7.83 -3.65 -15.89
C LYS A 711 -7.38 -2.70 -17.00
N ILE A 712 -8.35 -2.19 -17.74
CA ILE A 712 -8.19 -1.18 -18.79
C ILE A 712 -8.77 0.18 -18.36
N ASP A 713 -8.10 1.28 -18.68
CA ASP A 713 -8.61 2.64 -18.49
C ASP A 713 -9.27 3.23 -19.77
N ASP A 714 -9.84 4.42 -19.66
CA ASP A 714 -10.52 5.09 -20.78
C ASP A 714 -9.56 5.59 -21.87
N ALA A 715 -8.24 5.58 -21.63
CA ALA A 715 -7.20 5.81 -22.64
C ALA A 715 -6.69 4.51 -23.30
N GLY A 716 -7.12 3.34 -22.80
CA GLY A 716 -6.77 2.03 -23.31
C GLY A 716 -5.53 1.38 -22.68
N ASN A 717 -4.95 1.96 -21.62
CA ASN A 717 -3.77 1.40 -20.96
C ASN A 717 -4.15 0.17 -20.11
N LEU A 718 -3.31 -0.86 -20.13
CA LEU A 718 -3.52 -2.10 -19.36
C LEU A 718 -2.71 -2.10 -18.06
N SER A 719 -3.36 -2.51 -16.97
CA SER A 719 -2.85 -2.37 -15.60
C SER A 719 -3.43 -3.42 -14.64
N GLU A 720 -2.87 -3.55 -13.43
CA GLU A 720 -3.39 -4.42 -12.36
C GLU A 720 -3.76 -5.86 -12.80
N PRO A 721 -2.86 -6.60 -13.47
CA PRO A 721 -3.16 -7.95 -13.91
C PRO A 721 -3.43 -8.89 -12.73
N MET A 722 -4.53 -9.65 -12.81
CA MET A 722 -4.91 -10.70 -11.86
C MET A 722 -4.68 -12.07 -12.51
N LEU A 723 -3.45 -12.56 -12.31
CA LEU A 723 -2.92 -13.83 -12.76
C LEU A 723 -3.25 -14.90 -11.71
N LYS A 724 -4.33 -15.64 -11.95
CA LYS A 724 -5.02 -16.47 -10.96
C LYS A 724 -4.28 -17.81 -10.76
N PRO A 725 -4.45 -18.46 -9.59
CA PRO A 725 -3.96 -19.83 -9.39
C PRO A 725 -4.86 -20.84 -10.13
N ALA A 726 -4.40 -22.10 -10.15
CA ALA A 726 -5.28 -23.26 -10.29
C ALA A 726 -6.44 -23.23 -9.27
N TRP A 727 -7.45 -24.07 -9.49
CA TRP A 727 -8.61 -24.20 -8.61
C TRP A 727 -8.23 -24.27 -7.11
N ASN A 728 -8.71 -23.30 -6.32
CA ASN A 728 -8.36 -23.15 -4.91
C ASN A 728 -9.63 -22.84 -4.09
N TYR A 729 -10.31 -23.91 -3.68
CA TYR A 729 -11.58 -23.83 -2.93
C TYR A 729 -11.47 -22.91 -1.70
N ARG A 730 -10.40 -23.03 -0.90
CA ARG A 730 -10.25 -22.24 0.33
C ARG A 730 -10.04 -20.75 0.08
N TYR A 731 -9.37 -20.41 -1.03
CA TYR A 731 -9.25 -19.02 -1.51
C TYR A 731 -10.59 -18.47 -1.99
N LEU A 732 -11.42 -19.27 -2.68
CA LEU A 732 -12.77 -18.87 -3.09
C LEU A 732 -13.69 -18.55 -1.89
N LEU A 733 -13.55 -19.27 -0.77
CA LEU A 733 -14.27 -18.92 0.47
C LEU A 733 -13.84 -17.58 1.06
N GLY A 734 -12.58 -17.15 0.80
CA GLY A 734 -12.03 -15.89 1.29
C GLY A 734 -12.26 -14.69 0.38
N VAL A 735 -12.40 -14.87 -0.93
CA VAL A 735 -12.71 -13.81 -1.92
C VAL A 735 -13.17 -14.46 -3.23
N ASN A 736 -14.05 -13.82 -4.00
CA ASN A 736 -14.20 -14.20 -5.41
C ASN A 736 -12.92 -13.82 -6.17
N TYR A 737 -12.03 -14.79 -6.37
CA TYR A 737 -10.84 -14.63 -7.20
C TYR A 737 -11.07 -15.07 -8.66
N ILE A 738 -12.22 -15.70 -8.93
CA ILE A 738 -12.56 -16.30 -10.23
C ILE A 738 -13.10 -15.23 -11.19
N ASN A 739 -14.03 -14.40 -10.72
CA ASN A 739 -14.58 -13.24 -11.43
C ASN A 739 -14.97 -13.51 -12.91
N HIS A 740 -14.74 -12.52 -13.78
CA HIS A 740 -15.66 -12.16 -14.85
C HIS A 740 -15.76 -13.20 -15.97
N LEU A 741 -14.66 -13.51 -16.66
CA LEU A 741 -14.67 -14.51 -17.75
C LEU A 741 -14.67 -15.94 -17.21
N THR A 742 -15.84 -16.33 -16.72
CA THR A 742 -16.15 -17.70 -16.35
C THR A 742 -17.13 -18.30 -17.36
N MET A 743 -16.81 -19.51 -17.84
CA MET A 743 -17.69 -20.35 -18.64
C MET A 743 -18.15 -21.55 -17.82
N ILE A 744 -19.45 -21.83 -17.82
CA ILE A 744 -20.06 -22.94 -17.07
C ILE A 744 -20.90 -23.80 -18.02
N ARG A 745 -20.80 -25.13 -17.90
CA ARG A 745 -21.65 -26.07 -18.65
C ARG A 745 -23.11 -25.92 -18.25
N ARG A 746 -24.03 -25.95 -19.22
CA ARG A 746 -25.48 -25.87 -18.99
C ARG A 746 -25.97 -26.88 -17.95
N ASP A 747 -25.48 -28.11 -17.99
CA ASP A 747 -25.89 -29.15 -17.05
C ASP A 747 -25.49 -28.86 -15.59
N ILE A 748 -24.55 -27.95 -15.33
CA ILE A 748 -24.23 -27.45 -13.99
C ILE A 748 -25.16 -26.32 -13.59
N LEU A 749 -25.45 -25.39 -14.50
CA LEU A 749 -26.39 -24.28 -14.28
C LEU A 749 -27.79 -24.82 -13.95
N ASP A 750 -28.26 -25.83 -14.69
CA ASP A 750 -29.57 -26.46 -14.47
C ASP A 750 -29.66 -27.18 -13.10
N LYS A 751 -28.53 -27.57 -12.50
CA LYS A 751 -28.47 -28.14 -11.12
C LYS A 751 -28.29 -27.06 -10.05
N ALA A 752 -27.49 -26.03 -10.33
CA ALA A 752 -27.20 -24.93 -9.42
C ALA A 752 -28.33 -23.90 -9.30
N GLY A 753 -29.21 -23.82 -10.31
CA GLY A 753 -30.39 -22.97 -10.36
C GLY A 753 -30.16 -21.66 -11.11
N ARG A 754 -30.71 -20.57 -10.56
CA ARG A 754 -30.61 -19.20 -11.10
C ARG A 754 -29.83 -18.29 -10.13
N LEU A 755 -29.43 -17.10 -10.55
CA LEU A 755 -28.87 -16.11 -9.60
C LEU A 755 -29.96 -15.68 -8.62
N ASP A 756 -29.60 -15.42 -7.37
CA ASP A 756 -30.55 -15.04 -6.32
C ASP A 756 -30.33 -13.57 -5.90
N SER A 757 -31.36 -12.75 -6.10
CA SER A 757 -31.38 -11.33 -5.77
C SER A 757 -31.09 -11.01 -4.29
N ALA A 758 -31.29 -11.97 -3.38
CA ALA A 758 -30.92 -11.83 -1.97
C ALA A 758 -29.40 -11.63 -1.74
N PHE A 759 -28.57 -11.93 -2.75
CA PHE A 759 -27.12 -11.74 -2.76
C PHE A 759 -26.65 -10.61 -3.69
N ASN A 760 -27.54 -9.76 -4.23
CA ASN A 760 -27.14 -8.60 -5.06
C ASN A 760 -26.02 -7.79 -4.38
N GLY A 761 -24.88 -7.63 -5.07
CA GLY A 761 -23.60 -7.13 -4.55
C GLY A 761 -22.52 -8.20 -4.38
N ALA A 762 -22.89 -9.48 -4.38
CA ALA A 762 -22.03 -10.66 -4.42
C ALA A 762 -22.76 -11.89 -5.03
N GLN A 763 -23.69 -11.64 -5.96
CA GLN A 763 -24.57 -12.65 -6.56
C GLN A 763 -23.81 -13.66 -7.42
N ASP A 764 -22.74 -13.19 -8.05
CA ASP A 764 -21.71 -13.96 -8.74
C ASP A 764 -20.99 -14.91 -7.78
N HIS A 765 -20.68 -14.46 -6.56
CA HIS A 765 -19.95 -15.25 -5.57
C HIS A 765 -20.80 -16.40 -5.02
N ASP A 766 -22.07 -16.16 -4.64
CA ASP A 766 -22.99 -17.26 -4.28
C ASP A 766 -23.24 -18.20 -5.47
N PHE A 767 -23.42 -17.66 -6.68
CA PHE A 767 -23.70 -18.48 -7.85
C PHE A 767 -22.53 -19.40 -8.22
N LEU A 768 -21.29 -18.91 -8.17
CA LEU A 768 -20.09 -19.72 -8.33
C LEU A 768 -19.97 -20.75 -7.19
N LEU A 769 -20.22 -20.35 -5.95
CA LEU A 769 -20.21 -21.26 -4.80
C LEU A 769 -21.27 -22.36 -4.92
N ARG A 770 -22.43 -22.11 -5.54
CA ARG A 770 -23.42 -23.16 -5.90
C ARG A 770 -22.96 -24.03 -7.07
N CYS A 771 -22.41 -23.44 -8.13
CA CYS A 771 -21.96 -24.22 -9.29
C CYS A 771 -20.87 -25.22 -8.91
N ILE A 772 -19.92 -24.84 -8.04
CA ILE A 772 -18.85 -25.74 -7.58
C ILE A 772 -19.32 -26.84 -6.61
N GLU A 773 -20.57 -26.80 -6.11
CA GLU A 773 -21.18 -27.93 -5.37
C GLU A 773 -21.49 -29.12 -6.30
N PHE A 774 -21.58 -28.90 -7.62
CA PHE A 774 -21.85 -29.93 -8.64
C PHE A 774 -20.64 -30.27 -9.53
N CYS A 775 -19.51 -29.58 -9.34
CA CYS A 775 -18.27 -29.82 -10.09
C CYS A 775 -17.30 -30.73 -9.32
N SER A 776 -16.52 -31.54 -10.04
CA SER A 776 -15.35 -32.19 -9.44
C SER A 776 -14.16 -31.21 -9.40
N PRO A 777 -13.23 -31.31 -8.44
CA PRO A 777 -12.04 -30.45 -8.40
C PRO A 777 -11.11 -30.55 -9.62
N ARG A 778 -11.26 -31.60 -10.45
CA ARG A 778 -10.54 -31.78 -11.73
C ARG A 778 -11.32 -31.25 -12.94
N SER A 779 -12.62 -31.01 -12.81
CA SER A 779 -13.47 -30.42 -13.87
C SER A 779 -13.67 -28.91 -13.72
N ILE A 780 -13.04 -28.30 -12.72
CA ILE A 780 -12.83 -26.85 -12.63
C ILE A 780 -11.46 -26.54 -13.22
N VAL A 781 -11.43 -25.74 -14.29
CA VAL A 781 -10.27 -25.57 -15.18
C VAL A 781 -9.83 -24.12 -15.22
N HIS A 782 -8.58 -23.85 -14.83
CA HIS A 782 -7.96 -22.54 -15.05
C HIS A 782 -7.28 -22.48 -16.41
N VAL A 783 -7.51 -21.37 -17.11
CA VAL A 783 -6.80 -20.96 -18.32
C VAL A 783 -5.80 -19.86 -17.92
N PRO A 784 -4.49 -20.18 -17.80
CA PRO A 784 -3.43 -19.21 -17.49
C PRO A 784 -3.13 -18.31 -18.70
N ALA A 785 -4.10 -17.46 -19.00
CA ALA A 785 -4.01 -16.39 -19.97
C ALA A 785 -4.97 -15.25 -19.60
N VAL A 786 -4.50 -14.00 -19.73
CA VAL A 786 -5.36 -12.82 -19.65
C VAL A 786 -6.19 -12.73 -20.93
N LEU A 787 -7.51 -12.90 -20.78
CA LEU A 787 -8.47 -12.92 -21.88
C LEU A 787 -9.59 -11.86 -21.73
N TYR A 788 -9.62 -11.16 -20.60
CA TYR A 788 -10.65 -10.21 -20.18
C TYR A 788 -10.00 -8.92 -19.65
N HIS A 789 -10.56 -7.77 -20.02
CA HIS A 789 -10.12 -6.44 -19.59
C HIS A 789 -11.27 -5.74 -18.85
N TRP A 790 -11.10 -5.51 -17.55
CA TRP A 790 -12.10 -4.89 -16.67
C TRP A 790 -11.96 -3.35 -16.65
N ARG A 791 -13.03 -2.60 -16.95
CA ARG A 791 -12.96 -1.16 -17.17
C ARG A 791 -12.94 -0.33 -15.89
N LYS A 792 -11.92 0.52 -15.77
CA LYS A 792 -11.78 1.58 -14.77
C LYS A 792 -12.54 2.85 -15.18
N THR A 793 -13.86 2.87 -15.04
CA THR A 793 -14.61 4.15 -15.07
C THR A 793 -14.67 4.79 -13.67
N SER A 794 -14.91 6.10 -13.62
CA SER A 794 -15.06 6.87 -12.36
C SER A 794 -16.29 6.48 -11.50
N SER A 795 -17.21 5.67 -12.05
CA SER A 795 -18.38 5.13 -11.36
C SER A 795 -18.33 3.61 -11.12
N SER A 796 -17.34 2.91 -11.70
CA SER A 796 -17.19 1.45 -11.62
C SER A 796 -16.55 1.00 -10.31
N THR A 797 -16.95 -0.17 -9.82
CA THR A 797 -16.30 -0.87 -8.70
C THR A 797 -14.80 -1.11 -8.95
N ALA A 798 -14.35 -1.11 -10.21
CA ALA A 798 -12.94 -1.24 -10.59
C ALA A 798 -12.03 -0.09 -10.08
N SER A 799 -12.60 1.09 -9.81
CA SER A 799 -11.87 2.30 -9.35
C SER A 799 -12.09 2.63 -7.87
N SER A 800 -13.19 2.20 -7.25
CA SER A 800 -13.47 2.43 -5.83
C SER A 800 -12.85 1.35 -4.92
N ILE A 801 -11.89 1.72 -4.07
CA ILE A 801 -11.26 0.81 -3.08
C ILE A 801 -12.26 0.37 -1.99
N GLU A 802 -13.30 1.17 -1.73
CA GLU A 802 -14.37 0.86 -0.79
C GLU A 802 -15.50 0.09 -1.45
N ALA A 803 -15.66 -1.19 -1.08
CA ALA A 803 -16.86 -1.94 -1.41
C ALA A 803 -18.05 -1.36 -0.63
N LYS A 804 -19.10 -0.91 -1.34
CA LYS A 804 -20.32 -0.37 -0.72
C LYS A 804 -20.85 -1.37 0.33
N PRO A 805 -21.24 -0.96 1.56
CA PRO A 805 -21.45 -1.89 2.68
C PRO A 805 -22.43 -3.06 2.42
N TYR A 806 -23.41 -2.88 1.53
CA TYR A 806 -24.34 -3.95 1.15
C TYR A 806 -23.64 -5.13 0.45
N ALA A 807 -22.58 -4.87 -0.35
CA ALA A 807 -21.84 -5.89 -1.09
C ALA A 807 -20.99 -6.77 -0.16
N ILE A 808 -20.33 -6.14 0.83
CA ILE A 808 -19.61 -6.85 1.90
C ILE A 808 -20.58 -7.75 2.67
N ALA A 809 -21.74 -7.21 3.08
CA ALA A 809 -22.77 -7.98 3.75
C ALA A 809 -23.36 -9.10 2.87
N ALA A 810 -23.48 -8.89 1.55
CA ALA A 810 -23.94 -9.90 0.61
C ALA A 810 -22.93 -11.06 0.48
N GLY A 811 -21.64 -10.77 0.37
CA GLY A 811 -20.59 -11.79 0.28
C GLY A 811 -20.43 -12.61 1.56
N VAL A 812 -20.51 -11.97 2.74
CA VAL A 812 -20.58 -12.70 4.02
C VAL A 812 -21.78 -13.65 4.03
N ARG A 813 -22.97 -13.23 3.59
CA ARG A 813 -24.14 -14.12 3.44
C ARG A 813 -23.89 -15.25 2.42
N ALA A 814 -23.27 -14.96 1.27
CA ALA A 814 -23.01 -15.94 0.21
C ALA A 814 -22.13 -17.10 0.70
N VAL A 815 -20.99 -16.78 1.32
CA VAL A 815 -20.07 -17.78 1.88
C VAL A 815 -20.74 -18.53 3.04
N GLN A 816 -21.46 -17.83 3.93
CA GLN A 816 -22.17 -18.46 5.05
C GLN A 816 -23.28 -19.42 4.58
N ALA A 817 -24.01 -19.07 3.51
CA ALA A 817 -25.03 -19.91 2.90
C ALA A 817 -24.43 -21.16 2.25
N HIS A 818 -23.28 -21.04 1.56
CA HIS A 818 -22.56 -22.19 1.02
C HIS A 818 -22.10 -23.15 2.13
N LEU A 819 -21.48 -22.64 3.20
CA LEU A 819 -21.04 -23.45 4.34
C LEU A 819 -22.22 -24.19 4.99
N HIS A 820 -23.38 -23.54 5.12
CA HIS A 820 -24.61 -24.16 5.60
C HIS A 820 -25.13 -25.26 4.64
N ARG A 821 -25.19 -25.02 3.32
CA ARG A 821 -25.55 -26.06 2.32
C ARG A 821 -24.62 -27.27 2.40
N ARG A 822 -23.32 -27.02 2.62
CA ARG A 822 -22.26 -28.02 2.80
C ARG A 822 -22.24 -28.68 4.18
N LYS A 823 -23.07 -28.23 5.13
CA LYS A 823 -23.13 -28.68 6.53
C LYS A 823 -21.82 -28.51 7.31
N ILE A 824 -21.05 -27.48 6.97
CA ILE A 824 -19.82 -27.11 7.67
C ILE A 824 -20.20 -26.15 8.81
N ALA A 825 -19.85 -26.52 10.05
CA ALA A 825 -20.05 -25.69 11.23
C ALA A 825 -18.95 -24.61 11.27
N ALA A 826 -19.27 -23.42 10.76
CA ALA A 826 -18.36 -22.29 10.69
C ALA A 826 -19.10 -20.95 10.57
N THR A 827 -18.49 -19.88 11.08
CA THR A 827 -18.96 -18.49 11.00
C THR A 827 -18.09 -17.67 10.05
N VAL A 828 -18.70 -16.77 9.27
CA VAL A 828 -18.02 -15.90 8.30
C VAL A 828 -18.00 -14.44 8.79
N TYR A 829 -16.84 -13.78 8.65
CA TYR A 829 -16.61 -12.36 8.96
C TYR A 829 -15.90 -11.66 7.79
N SER A 830 -16.00 -10.33 7.66
CA SER A 830 -15.19 -9.56 6.69
C SER A 830 -13.93 -8.96 7.32
N TYR A 831 -12.82 -8.92 6.58
CA TYR A 831 -11.60 -8.20 6.98
C TYR A 831 -11.77 -6.69 6.77
N GLY A 832 -12.48 -6.04 7.70
CA GLY A 832 -12.77 -4.61 7.64
C GLY A 832 -13.77 -4.25 6.52
N PRO A 833 -13.69 -3.04 5.94
CA PRO A 833 -14.60 -2.56 4.90
C PRO A 833 -14.23 -3.10 3.50
N ARG A 834 -14.01 -4.41 3.38
CA ARG A 834 -13.55 -5.08 2.15
C ARG A 834 -14.32 -6.38 1.91
N THR A 835 -14.43 -6.78 0.64
CA THR A 835 -15.00 -8.06 0.19
C THR A 835 -14.03 -9.24 0.34
N PHE A 836 -13.30 -9.27 1.46
CA PHE A 836 -12.40 -10.36 1.86
C PHE A 836 -12.92 -10.97 3.17
N TYR A 837 -12.90 -12.29 3.31
CA TYR A 837 -13.64 -13.00 4.37
C TYR A 837 -12.77 -13.96 5.21
N ARG A 838 -12.84 -13.85 6.55
CA ARG A 838 -12.37 -14.88 7.48
C ARG A 838 -13.47 -15.92 7.64
N VAL A 839 -13.12 -17.19 7.56
CA VAL A 839 -14.01 -18.32 7.90
C VAL A 839 -13.43 -18.98 9.13
N GLN A 840 -14.20 -19.04 10.22
CA GLN A 840 -13.79 -19.62 11.49
C GLN A 840 -14.68 -20.82 11.81
N ALA A 841 -14.09 -22.02 11.92
CA ALA A 841 -14.83 -23.25 12.14
C ALA A 841 -15.04 -23.57 13.63
N ASP A 842 -16.13 -24.27 13.93
CA ASP A 842 -16.49 -24.70 15.28
C ASP A 842 -15.69 -25.95 15.68
N VAL A 843 -14.40 -25.77 15.98
CA VAL A 843 -13.52 -26.85 16.47
C VAL A 843 -13.94 -27.28 17.88
N ALA A 844 -14.25 -28.57 18.06
CA ALA A 844 -14.64 -29.12 19.34
C ALA A 844 -13.48 -29.00 20.39
N PRO A 845 -13.76 -28.63 21.65
CA PRO A 845 -12.73 -28.52 22.67
C PRO A 845 -12.11 -29.88 23.01
N GLN A 846 -10.99 -29.87 23.76
CA GLN A 846 -10.31 -31.07 24.26
C GLN A 846 -9.82 -32.06 23.18
N GLN A 847 -9.56 -31.58 21.96
CA GLN A 847 -8.76 -32.34 20.97
C GLN A 847 -7.40 -32.72 21.55
N LYS A 848 -6.92 -33.94 21.26
CA LYS A 848 -5.57 -34.38 21.63
C LYS A 848 -4.56 -33.91 20.61
N VAL A 849 -3.60 -33.09 21.04
CA VAL A 849 -2.55 -32.53 20.17
C VAL A 849 -1.17 -32.74 20.80
N ALA A 850 -0.30 -33.49 20.11
CA ALA A 850 1.09 -33.62 20.51
C ALA A 850 1.94 -32.54 19.83
N ILE A 851 2.75 -31.82 20.61
CA ILE A 851 3.63 -30.75 20.11
C ILE A 851 5.08 -31.23 20.21
N VAL A 852 5.70 -31.56 19.08
CA VAL A 852 7.09 -32.04 19.00
C VAL A 852 8.02 -30.86 18.77
N ILE A 853 9.01 -30.68 19.66
CA ILE A 853 9.94 -29.55 19.63
C ILE A 853 11.38 -30.05 19.82
N PRO A 854 12.19 -30.16 18.76
CA PRO A 854 13.63 -30.35 18.86
C PRO A 854 14.31 -29.16 19.56
N TYR A 855 15.27 -29.42 20.45
CA TYR A 855 16.13 -28.39 21.03
C TYR A 855 17.55 -28.87 21.32
N LYS A 856 18.51 -27.94 21.35
CA LYS A 856 19.89 -28.15 21.78
C LYS A 856 20.46 -26.85 22.33
N ASP A 857 20.69 -26.79 23.64
CA ASP A 857 21.12 -25.57 24.35
C ASP A 857 20.20 -24.35 24.05
N GLN A 858 20.65 -23.11 24.29
CA GLN A 858 19.84 -21.88 24.10
C GLN A 858 18.51 -21.83 24.89
N MET A 859 18.49 -22.31 26.16
CA MET A 859 17.23 -22.53 26.91
C MET A 859 16.27 -21.34 27.00
N HIS A 860 16.74 -20.09 26.98
CA HIS A 860 15.87 -18.92 27.05
C HIS A 860 14.77 -18.90 25.96
N PHE A 861 15.05 -19.39 24.75
CA PHE A 861 14.03 -19.56 23.71
C PHE A 861 13.12 -20.76 23.99
N THR A 862 13.69 -21.95 24.27
CA THR A 862 12.93 -23.18 24.57
C THR A 862 11.95 -22.96 25.73
N ARG A 863 12.39 -22.25 26.77
CA ARG A 863 11.59 -21.80 27.91
C ARG A 863 10.45 -20.88 27.48
N LYS A 864 10.75 -19.78 26.79
CA LYS A 864 9.75 -18.83 26.26
C LYS A 864 8.71 -19.51 25.36
N CYS A 865 9.13 -20.47 24.53
CA CYS A 865 8.25 -21.26 23.67
C CYS A 865 7.30 -22.14 24.50
N VAL A 866 7.83 -22.96 25.41
CA VAL A 866 7.06 -23.84 26.29
C VAL A 866 6.09 -23.05 27.18
N GLU A 867 6.54 -21.95 27.78
CA GLU A 867 5.71 -21.07 28.61
C GLU A 867 4.54 -20.46 27.81
N ARG A 868 4.78 -19.97 26.58
CA ARG A 868 3.70 -19.44 25.72
C ARG A 868 2.75 -20.56 25.27
N LEU A 869 3.24 -21.74 24.87
CA LEU A 869 2.40 -22.87 24.48
C LEU A 869 1.47 -23.32 25.62
N LEU A 870 2.00 -23.48 26.84
CA LEU A 870 1.24 -23.84 28.03
C LEU A 870 0.24 -22.75 28.47
N ARG A 871 0.55 -21.48 28.17
CA ARG A 871 -0.30 -20.31 28.44
C ARG A 871 -1.46 -20.19 27.46
N HIS A 872 -1.22 -20.34 26.17
CA HIS A 872 -2.21 -20.01 25.13
C HIS A 872 -3.07 -21.21 24.69
N SER A 873 -2.55 -22.44 24.78
CA SER A 873 -3.22 -23.63 24.25
C SER A 873 -4.23 -24.29 25.22
N LYS A 874 -4.95 -23.53 26.04
CA LYS A 874 -5.72 -24.08 27.19
C LYS A 874 -7.00 -24.85 26.81
N ARG A 875 -7.51 -24.68 25.60
CA ARG A 875 -8.79 -25.25 25.13
C ARG A 875 -8.72 -26.73 24.74
N HIS A 876 -7.51 -27.23 24.46
CA HIS A 876 -7.24 -28.57 23.95
C HIS A 876 -6.34 -29.36 24.90
N ASP A 877 -6.34 -30.69 24.75
CA ASP A 877 -5.48 -31.60 25.51
C ASP A 877 -4.10 -31.65 24.84
N ILE A 878 -3.26 -30.65 25.17
CA ILE A 878 -1.91 -30.53 24.61
C ILE A 878 -0.86 -31.24 25.45
N HIS A 879 0.04 -31.97 24.79
CA HIS A 879 1.23 -32.55 25.43
C HIS A 879 2.49 -32.22 24.63
N ILE A 880 3.50 -31.66 25.29
CA ILE A 880 4.72 -31.17 24.66
C ILE A 880 5.84 -32.20 24.79
N PHE A 881 6.35 -32.66 23.65
CA PHE A 881 7.46 -33.61 23.54
C PHE A 881 8.73 -32.85 23.13
N LEU A 882 9.51 -32.48 24.14
CA LEU A 882 10.78 -31.75 23.98
C LEU A 882 11.89 -32.74 23.66
N VAL A 883 12.51 -32.64 22.50
CA VAL A 883 13.52 -33.60 22.03
C VAL A 883 14.91 -33.01 22.22
N ASN A 884 15.61 -33.44 23.26
CA ASN A 884 16.95 -32.97 23.61
C ASN A 884 17.98 -33.64 22.68
N ASN A 885 18.51 -32.89 21.72
CA ASN A 885 19.55 -33.37 20.82
C ASN A 885 20.96 -33.18 21.43
N GLY A 886 21.16 -33.69 22.65
CA GLY A 886 22.44 -33.65 23.36
C GLY A 886 22.86 -32.25 23.79
N SER A 887 22.00 -31.49 24.49
CA SER A 887 22.37 -30.22 25.11
C SER A 887 23.53 -30.41 26.11
N THR A 888 24.43 -29.44 26.21
CA THR A 888 25.66 -29.54 27.03
C THR A 888 25.79 -28.49 28.13
N THR A 889 24.93 -27.47 28.13
CA THR A 889 24.96 -26.37 29.10
C THR A 889 24.30 -26.74 30.43
N GLN A 890 24.83 -26.22 31.54
CA GLN A 890 24.21 -26.36 32.87
C GLN A 890 22.79 -25.76 32.92
N ASP A 891 22.51 -24.76 32.09
CA ASP A 891 21.18 -24.16 31.96
C ASP A 891 20.17 -25.16 31.37
N ALA A 892 20.58 -25.98 30.40
CA ALA A 892 19.76 -27.07 29.88
C ALA A 892 19.47 -28.15 30.92
N THR A 893 20.41 -28.45 31.82
CA THR A 893 20.16 -29.35 32.96
C THR A 893 19.10 -28.78 33.90
N LYS A 894 19.22 -27.48 34.27
CA LYS A 894 18.25 -26.80 35.15
C LYS A 894 16.85 -26.76 34.53
N PHE A 895 16.75 -26.32 33.27
CA PHE A 895 15.50 -26.30 32.54
C PHE A 895 14.87 -27.70 32.48
N ALA A 896 15.66 -28.75 32.24
CA ALA A 896 15.16 -30.12 32.24
C ALA A 896 14.60 -30.56 33.61
N ASP A 897 15.26 -30.21 34.71
CA ASP A 897 14.76 -30.52 36.06
C ASP A 897 13.52 -29.70 36.44
N GLU A 898 13.42 -28.45 35.98
CA GLU A 898 12.25 -27.59 36.17
C GLU A 898 11.00 -28.13 35.44
N VAL A 899 11.11 -28.44 34.13
CA VAL A 899 9.94 -28.87 33.34
C VAL A 899 9.50 -30.31 33.61
N LYS A 900 10.35 -31.18 34.20
CA LYS A 900 9.95 -32.52 34.70
C LYS A 900 8.79 -32.47 35.71
N SER A 901 8.59 -31.33 36.38
CA SER A 901 7.45 -31.13 37.30
C SER A 901 6.10 -30.95 36.61
N ASN A 902 6.08 -30.67 35.30
CA ASN A 902 4.87 -30.37 34.55
C ASN A 902 4.35 -31.60 33.79
N CYS A 903 3.22 -32.14 34.24
CA CYS A 903 2.58 -33.32 33.64
C CYS A 903 2.26 -33.25 32.14
N ARG A 904 2.21 -32.05 31.54
CA ARG A 904 1.98 -31.85 30.08
C ARG A 904 3.26 -31.71 29.27
N VAL A 905 4.43 -32.02 29.86
CA VAL A 905 5.73 -31.93 29.21
C VAL A 905 6.50 -33.24 29.40
N THR A 906 7.12 -33.74 28.34
CA THR A 906 8.02 -34.89 28.39
C THR A 906 9.29 -34.57 27.61
N ILE A 907 10.43 -34.80 28.24
CA ILE A 907 11.74 -34.72 27.56
C ILE A 907 12.09 -36.10 27.00
N LEU A 908 12.47 -36.13 25.74
CA LEU A 908 13.01 -37.29 25.05
C LEU A 908 14.48 -37.03 24.72
N GLU A 909 15.38 -37.90 25.19
CA GLU A 909 16.82 -37.78 24.93
C GLU A 909 17.17 -38.46 23.58
N TYR A 910 17.81 -37.71 22.68
CA TYR A 910 18.21 -38.21 21.36
C TYR A 910 19.51 -37.55 20.87
N ASP A 911 20.62 -37.87 21.55
CA ASP A 911 21.95 -37.39 21.18
C ASP A 911 22.49 -38.10 19.92
N ILE A 912 22.27 -37.45 18.79
CA ILE A 912 22.80 -37.81 17.47
C ILE A 912 23.36 -36.55 16.79
N PRO A 913 24.26 -36.66 15.79
CA PRO A 913 24.63 -35.54 14.94
C PRO A 913 23.38 -34.88 14.32
N PHE A 914 23.25 -33.56 14.47
CA PHE A 914 22.01 -32.83 14.20
C PHE A 914 21.37 -33.17 12.84
N ASN A 915 20.18 -33.78 12.92
CA ASN A 915 19.37 -34.24 11.80
C ASN A 915 17.90 -34.00 12.16
N TYR A 916 17.37 -32.85 11.76
CA TYR A 916 16.03 -32.38 12.13
C TYR A 916 14.95 -33.42 11.77
N SER A 917 15.09 -34.04 10.61
CA SER A 917 14.21 -35.11 10.11
C SER A 917 14.21 -36.33 11.05
N ALA A 918 15.38 -36.84 11.43
CA ALA A 918 15.51 -37.99 12.34
C ALA A 918 14.96 -37.67 13.75
N ILE A 919 15.25 -36.48 14.28
CA ILE A 919 14.81 -36.08 15.63
C ILE A 919 13.27 -36.02 15.71
N ASN A 920 12.61 -35.47 14.69
CA ASN A 920 11.16 -35.45 14.61
C ASN A 920 10.56 -36.85 14.38
N ASN A 921 11.12 -37.65 13.46
CA ASN A 921 10.68 -39.04 13.22
C ASN A 921 10.73 -39.87 14.50
N PHE A 922 11.84 -39.79 15.25
CA PHE A 922 12.03 -40.46 16.53
C PHE A 922 10.94 -40.07 17.54
N ALA A 923 10.72 -38.78 17.75
CA ALA A 923 9.70 -38.31 18.67
C ALA A 923 8.28 -38.74 18.26
N VAL A 924 7.89 -38.57 16.99
CA VAL A 924 6.56 -38.98 16.49
C VAL A 924 6.32 -40.50 16.60
N SER A 925 7.38 -41.31 16.61
CA SER A 925 7.30 -42.76 16.87
C SER A 925 7.04 -43.13 18.34
N ILE A 926 7.41 -42.24 19.28
CA ILE A 926 7.22 -42.41 20.74
C ILE A 926 5.90 -41.78 21.22
N VAL A 927 5.48 -40.67 20.62
CA VAL A 927 4.21 -39.99 20.91
C VAL A 927 3.06 -40.99 20.83
N PRO A 928 2.20 -41.13 21.88
CA PRO A 928 1.09 -42.08 21.89
C PRO A 928 0.14 -41.93 20.70
N LYS A 929 -0.41 -43.04 20.22
CA LYS A 929 -1.28 -43.07 19.02
C LYS A 929 -2.64 -42.38 19.21
N GLU A 930 -3.03 -42.07 20.45
CA GLU A 930 -4.20 -41.24 20.77
C GLU A 930 -4.02 -39.74 20.47
N TYR A 931 -2.79 -39.28 20.22
CA TYR A 931 -2.52 -37.96 19.67
C TYR A 931 -2.64 -38.04 18.13
N GLU A 932 -3.86 -37.87 17.65
CA GLU A 932 -4.21 -37.88 16.22
C GLU A 932 -3.71 -36.63 15.48
N ASN A 933 -3.53 -35.51 16.20
CA ASN A 933 -2.99 -34.26 15.67
C ASN A 933 -1.56 -34.02 16.16
N LEU A 934 -0.66 -33.70 15.24
CA LEU A 934 0.75 -33.43 15.50
C LEU A 934 1.09 -31.99 15.10
N ILE A 935 1.63 -31.22 16.05
CA ILE A 935 2.33 -29.97 15.75
C ILE A 935 3.83 -30.28 15.69
N LEU A 936 4.48 -29.92 14.58
CA LEU A 936 5.92 -30.04 14.37
C LEU A 936 6.49 -28.61 14.33
N MET A 937 7.39 -28.27 15.28
CA MET A 937 7.69 -26.86 15.60
C MET A 937 9.12 -26.66 16.11
N ASN A 938 9.71 -25.50 15.83
CA ASN A 938 11.03 -25.12 16.37
C ASN A 938 10.94 -24.56 17.80
N ASN A 939 12.02 -24.65 18.56
CA ASN A 939 12.11 -24.09 19.92
C ASN A 939 12.22 -22.56 19.98
N ASP A 940 12.34 -21.89 18.82
CA ASP A 940 12.54 -20.45 18.64
C ASP A 940 11.37 -19.74 17.91
N LEU A 941 10.19 -20.40 17.86
CA LEU A 941 8.93 -19.82 17.38
C LEU A 941 7.94 -19.61 18.54
N PHE A 942 7.25 -18.46 18.55
CA PHE A 942 6.42 -18.00 19.67
C PHE A 942 5.01 -17.61 19.22
N VAL A 943 4.02 -18.41 19.61
CA VAL A 943 2.58 -18.10 19.51
C VAL A 943 2.20 -16.92 20.42
N SER A 944 1.08 -16.24 20.16
CA SER A 944 0.56 -15.17 21.04
C SER A 944 -0.94 -15.28 21.35
N ASP A 945 -1.69 -16.06 20.58
CA ASP A 945 -3.14 -15.94 20.48
C ASP A 945 -3.81 -17.22 21.03
N ASP A 946 -4.90 -17.08 21.79
CA ASP A 946 -5.53 -18.21 22.50
C ASP A 946 -6.33 -19.14 21.55
N ASP A 947 -6.70 -18.70 20.33
CA ASP A 947 -7.43 -19.46 19.30
C ASP A 947 -6.53 -20.03 18.18
N TRP A 948 -5.20 -20.05 18.37
CA TRP A 948 -4.25 -20.49 17.34
C TRP A 948 -4.46 -21.95 16.90
N LEU A 949 -4.80 -22.83 17.85
CA LEU A 949 -5.10 -24.25 17.59
C LEU A 949 -6.46 -24.46 16.93
N ASP A 950 -7.51 -23.72 17.33
CA ASP A 950 -8.80 -23.75 16.64
C ASP A 950 -8.66 -23.23 15.20
N THR A 951 -7.82 -22.20 14.97
CA THR A 951 -7.54 -21.67 13.63
C THR A 951 -6.82 -22.68 12.74
N LEU A 952 -5.83 -23.42 13.26
CA LEU A 952 -5.15 -24.47 12.50
C LEU A 952 -6.03 -25.71 12.25
N MET A 953 -6.72 -26.22 13.27
CA MET A 953 -7.60 -27.40 13.12
C MET A 953 -8.89 -27.08 12.35
N GLY A 954 -9.36 -25.83 12.38
CA GLY A 954 -10.57 -25.40 11.70
C GLY A 954 -10.50 -25.57 10.17
N GLU A 955 -9.31 -25.47 9.58
CA GLU A 955 -9.11 -25.74 8.15
C GLU A 955 -9.36 -27.22 7.78
N MET A 956 -9.09 -28.15 8.70
CA MET A 956 -9.45 -29.57 8.53
C MET A 956 -10.94 -29.85 8.76
N VAL A 957 -11.65 -28.98 9.49
CA VAL A 957 -13.12 -29.02 9.63
C VAL A 957 -13.82 -28.45 8.39
N ILE A 958 -13.26 -27.39 7.79
CA ILE A 958 -13.77 -26.76 6.55
C ILE A 958 -13.61 -27.70 5.35
N ASP A 959 -12.49 -28.42 5.26
CA ASP A 959 -12.22 -29.38 4.20
C ASP A 959 -11.47 -30.62 4.73
N PRO A 960 -12.16 -31.76 4.95
CA PRO A 960 -11.55 -32.99 5.45
C PRO A 960 -10.47 -33.63 4.55
N THR A 961 -10.20 -33.06 3.36
CA THR A 961 -9.05 -33.45 2.52
C THR A 961 -7.80 -32.61 2.76
N VAL A 962 -7.84 -31.66 3.70
CA VAL A 962 -6.66 -30.97 4.23
C VAL A 962 -5.87 -31.90 5.15
N GLY A 963 -4.57 -32.01 4.86
CA GLY A 963 -3.66 -32.86 5.63
C GLY A 963 -2.57 -32.12 6.39
N ILE A 964 -2.16 -30.94 5.90
CA ILE A 964 -1.14 -30.08 6.53
C ILE A 964 -1.64 -28.63 6.54
N VAL A 965 -1.44 -27.93 7.66
CA VAL A 965 -1.78 -26.51 7.82
C VAL A 965 -0.60 -25.75 8.45
N GLY A 966 -0.27 -24.58 7.91
CA GLY A 966 0.75 -23.68 8.47
C GLY A 966 0.25 -22.22 8.55
N GLY A 967 0.87 -21.43 9.43
CA GLY A 967 0.55 -20.02 9.64
C GLY A 967 1.47 -19.04 8.89
N LYS A 968 1.29 -17.75 9.18
CA LYS A 968 2.14 -16.64 8.74
C LYS A 968 3.15 -16.31 9.83
N TYR A 969 4.44 -16.44 9.54
CA TYR A 969 5.51 -16.24 10.53
C TYR A 969 6.27 -14.94 10.24
N LEU A 970 6.62 -14.21 11.30
CA LEU A 970 7.29 -12.92 11.25
C LEU A 970 8.68 -13.02 11.89
N PHE A 971 9.64 -12.31 11.32
CA PHE A 971 10.89 -11.97 12.01
C PHE A 971 10.61 -11.00 13.17
N GLU A 972 11.56 -10.86 14.10
CA GLU A 972 11.50 -9.90 15.24
C GLU A 972 11.11 -8.48 14.83
N ASN A 973 11.58 -8.01 13.67
CA ASN A 973 11.31 -6.68 13.11
C ASN A 973 9.91 -6.53 12.46
N ARG A 974 8.99 -7.46 12.71
CA ARG A 974 7.62 -7.52 12.13
C ARG A 974 7.57 -7.56 10.60
N THR A 975 8.65 -8.00 9.94
CA THR A 975 8.60 -8.36 8.51
C THR A 975 8.33 -9.86 8.34
N VAL A 976 7.70 -10.23 7.22
CA VAL A 976 7.29 -11.61 6.93
C VAL A 976 8.52 -12.52 6.75
N GLN A 977 8.56 -13.63 7.49
CA GLN A 977 9.52 -14.73 7.37
C GLN A 977 8.92 -15.91 6.59
N HIS A 978 7.64 -16.21 6.79
CA HIS A 978 6.92 -17.23 6.04
C HIS A 978 5.48 -16.81 5.78
N CYS A 979 5.02 -17.00 4.55
CA CYS A 979 3.62 -16.83 4.14
C CYS A 979 3.32 -17.83 3.02
N GLY A 980 3.58 -19.11 3.29
CA GLY A 980 3.59 -20.18 2.30
C GLY A 980 4.92 -20.25 1.52
N VAL A 981 5.13 -21.37 0.82
CA VAL A 981 6.31 -21.62 -0.02
C VAL A 981 5.90 -21.96 -1.46
N ILE A 982 6.64 -21.36 -2.40
CA ILE A 982 6.54 -21.56 -3.85
C ILE A 982 7.59 -22.60 -4.26
N LEU A 983 7.18 -23.67 -4.94
CA LEU A 983 8.09 -24.68 -5.47
C LEU A 983 8.89 -24.16 -6.67
N GLY A 984 10.12 -24.67 -6.82
CA GLY A 984 11.06 -24.28 -7.86
C GLY A 984 11.64 -22.87 -7.74
N PHE A 985 11.12 -22.02 -6.85
CA PHE A 985 11.66 -20.68 -6.63
C PHE A 985 13.10 -20.78 -6.07
N GLY A 986 14.02 -19.96 -6.57
CA GLY A 986 15.46 -20.11 -6.28
C GLY A 986 16.03 -21.49 -6.71
N GLY A 987 15.35 -22.18 -7.62
CA GLY A 987 15.71 -23.50 -8.13
C GLY A 987 15.29 -24.70 -7.28
N VAL A 988 14.73 -24.54 -6.08
CA VAL A 988 14.13 -25.65 -5.30
C VAL A 988 12.80 -25.24 -4.66
N ALA A 989 12.84 -24.23 -3.79
CA ALA A 989 11.68 -23.70 -3.08
C ALA A 989 12.04 -22.34 -2.45
N GLY A 990 11.08 -21.43 -2.33
CA GLY A 990 11.27 -20.11 -1.71
C GLY A 990 10.02 -19.61 -0.99
N HIS A 991 10.21 -18.85 0.09
CA HIS A 991 9.12 -18.31 0.90
C HIS A 991 8.46 -17.13 0.18
N ALA A 992 7.13 -17.11 0.12
CA ALA A 992 6.39 -16.01 -0.49
C ALA A 992 6.40 -14.76 0.42
N PHE A 993 6.53 -13.58 -0.19
CA PHE A 993 6.48 -12.26 0.47
C PHE A 993 7.53 -12.05 1.59
N ALA A 994 8.64 -12.77 1.57
CA ALA A 994 9.70 -12.63 2.57
C ALA A 994 10.26 -11.18 2.63
N HIS A 995 10.48 -10.68 3.86
CA HIS A 995 10.96 -9.33 4.20
C HIS A 995 10.01 -8.16 3.88
N GLU A 996 8.80 -8.43 3.36
CA GLU A 996 7.70 -7.47 3.27
C GLU A 996 7.11 -7.16 4.67
N SER A 997 6.33 -6.08 4.79
CA SER A 997 5.63 -5.72 6.04
C SER A 997 4.61 -6.79 6.45
N GLU A 998 4.39 -7.01 7.76
CA GLU A 998 3.27 -7.84 8.23
C GLU A 998 1.90 -7.36 7.70
N TYR A 999 1.75 -6.04 7.49
CA TYR A 999 0.55 -5.41 6.93
C TYR A 999 0.54 -5.37 5.40
N PHE A 1000 1.53 -5.97 4.72
CA PHE A 1000 1.50 -6.09 3.26
C PHE A 1000 0.42 -7.10 2.86
N PRO A 1001 -0.60 -6.71 2.06
CA PRO A 1001 -1.66 -7.65 1.66
C PRO A 1001 -1.15 -8.80 0.80
N GLY A 1002 0.01 -8.67 0.16
CA GLY A 1002 0.48 -9.61 -0.85
C GLY A 1002 -0.30 -9.53 -2.16
N TYR A 1003 0.24 -10.15 -3.19
CA TYR A 1003 -0.43 -10.27 -4.49
C TYR A 1003 -1.76 -11.03 -4.34
N GLY A 1004 -2.86 -10.45 -4.81
CA GLY A 1004 -4.21 -11.02 -4.65
C GLY A 1004 -4.67 -11.13 -3.18
N ALA A 1005 -4.20 -10.25 -2.28
CA ALA A 1005 -4.51 -10.27 -0.84
C ALA A 1005 -4.11 -11.57 -0.09
N ARG A 1006 -3.25 -12.40 -0.69
CA ARG A 1006 -2.78 -13.69 -0.14
C ARG A 1006 -1.97 -13.61 1.16
N GLY A 1007 -1.48 -12.43 1.53
CA GLY A 1007 -0.86 -12.14 2.82
C GLY A 1007 -1.85 -11.98 3.97
N PHE A 1008 -3.15 -11.94 3.68
CA PHE A 1008 -4.26 -11.92 4.65
C PHE A 1008 -5.25 -13.07 4.44
N ILE A 1009 -5.50 -13.52 3.20
CA ILE A 1009 -6.53 -14.52 2.90
C ILE A 1009 -5.97 -15.94 2.98
N THR A 1010 -6.58 -16.77 3.82
CA THR A 1010 -6.32 -18.21 3.97
C THR A 1010 -6.60 -18.97 2.67
N HIS A 1011 -5.63 -19.74 2.18
CA HIS A 1011 -5.68 -20.39 0.87
C HIS A 1011 -4.82 -21.66 0.78
N GLN A 1012 -5.11 -22.52 -0.22
CA GLN A 1012 -4.26 -23.68 -0.52
C GLN A 1012 -2.93 -23.23 -1.14
N VAL A 1013 -1.83 -23.85 -0.71
CA VAL A 1013 -0.45 -23.64 -1.18
C VAL A 1013 0.21 -24.97 -1.54
N SER A 1014 1.41 -24.94 -2.10
CA SER A 1014 2.17 -26.15 -2.46
C SER A 1014 3.03 -26.68 -1.31
N ALA A 1015 3.47 -25.81 -0.39
CA ALA A 1015 4.15 -26.19 0.85
C ALA A 1015 4.03 -25.11 1.92
N VAL A 1016 4.14 -25.52 3.19
CA VAL A 1016 4.40 -24.69 4.37
C VAL A 1016 5.67 -25.18 5.06
N THR A 1017 6.28 -24.36 5.93
CA THR A 1017 7.52 -24.74 6.62
C THR A 1017 7.28 -25.42 7.97
N ALA A 1018 8.17 -26.35 8.37
CA ALA A 1018 8.11 -27.02 9.67
C ALA A 1018 8.62 -26.17 10.86
N ALA A 1019 8.88 -24.87 10.67
CA ALA A 1019 9.09 -23.96 11.80
C ALA A 1019 7.90 -23.97 12.77
N CYS A 1020 6.69 -24.08 12.22
CA CYS A 1020 5.51 -24.65 12.86
C CYS A 1020 4.56 -25.16 11.77
N LEU A 1021 4.07 -26.40 11.87
CA LEU A 1021 2.94 -26.88 11.09
C LEU A 1021 2.09 -27.88 11.87
N LEU A 1022 0.80 -27.94 11.55
CA LEU A 1022 -0.13 -29.00 11.94
C LEU A 1022 -0.17 -30.08 10.86
N ILE A 1023 -0.05 -31.34 11.24
CA ILE A 1023 -0.28 -32.51 10.38
C ILE A 1023 -1.04 -33.59 11.15
N ARG A 1024 -1.94 -34.31 10.48
CA ARG A 1024 -2.58 -35.50 11.07
C ARG A 1024 -1.59 -36.66 11.17
N ARG A 1025 -1.63 -37.39 12.28
CA ARG A 1025 -0.78 -38.56 12.53
C ARG A 1025 -0.92 -39.63 11.45
N ASP A 1026 -2.14 -39.95 11.03
CA ASP A 1026 -2.38 -41.00 10.03
C ASP A 1026 -1.73 -40.65 8.68
N ILE A 1027 -1.74 -39.38 8.31
CA ILE A 1027 -1.06 -38.86 7.12
C ILE A 1027 0.46 -38.92 7.30
N PHE A 1028 1.02 -38.45 8.42
CA PHE A 1028 2.46 -38.51 8.69
C PHE A 1028 3.00 -39.94 8.66
N ASP A 1029 2.32 -40.87 9.34
CA ASP A 1029 2.65 -42.29 9.36
C ASP A 1029 2.55 -42.89 7.94
N ALA A 1030 1.50 -42.58 7.17
CA ALA A 1030 1.27 -43.11 5.82
C ALA A 1030 2.26 -42.60 4.74
N ILE A 1031 2.74 -41.36 4.85
CA ILE A 1031 3.75 -40.79 3.93
C ILE A 1031 5.20 -41.04 4.36
N GLY A 1032 5.41 -41.79 5.45
CA GLY A 1032 6.73 -42.18 5.96
C GLY A 1032 7.52 -41.04 6.60
N GLY A 1033 6.84 -40.05 7.19
CA GLY A 1033 7.47 -38.94 7.93
C GLY A 1033 8.47 -38.09 7.12
N PHE A 1034 9.51 -37.60 7.78
CA PHE A 1034 10.60 -36.84 7.15
C PHE A 1034 11.68 -37.75 6.58
N ASP A 1035 12.39 -37.28 5.54
CA ASP A 1035 13.56 -37.99 5.01
C ASP A 1035 14.84 -37.68 5.79
N GLU A 1036 15.14 -38.53 6.74
CA GLU A 1036 16.35 -38.51 7.58
C GLU A 1036 17.66 -38.88 6.86
N LYS A 1037 17.64 -39.26 5.58
CA LYS A 1037 18.81 -39.78 4.83
C LYS A 1037 19.29 -38.79 3.76
N ASP A 1038 18.41 -38.39 2.86
CA ASP A 1038 18.72 -37.42 1.79
C ASP A 1038 18.58 -35.96 2.29
N LEU A 1039 17.66 -35.67 3.22
CA LEU A 1039 17.20 -34.31 3.61
C LEU A 1039 17.32 -34.05 5.13
N THR A 1040 18.55 -34.06 5.63
CA THR A 1040 18.87 -33.98 7.06
C THR A 1040 18.49 -32.67 7.76
N VAL A 1041 18.52 -31.53 7.05
CA VAL A 1041 18.25 -30.20 7.65
C VAL A 1041 17.42 -29.30 6.74
N ALA A 1042 17.67 -29.26 5.43
CA ALA A 1042 16.93 -28.39 4.50
C ALA A 1042 15.93 -29.15 3.62
N PHE A 1043 14.81 -28.49 3.29
CA PHE A 1043 13.74 -28.96 2.39
C PHE A 1043 12.99 -30.23 2.83
N ASN A 1044 13.14 -30.69 4.07
CA ASN A 1044 12.43 -31.85 4.61
C ASN A 1044 10.93 -31.59 4.77
N ASP A 1045 10.55 -30.37 5.17
CA ASP A 1045 9.20 -29.82 5.16
C ASP A 1045 8.59 -29.76 3.75
N ILE A 1046 9.38 -29.36 2.76
CA ILE A 1046 8.95 -29.32 1.35
C ILE A 1046 8.74 -30.75 0.81
N ASP A 1047 9.62 -31.70 1.11
CA ASP A 1047 9.45 -33.12 0.78
C ASP A 1047 8.22 -33.73 1.48
N LEU A 1048 7.97 -33.38 2.74
CA LEU A 1048 6.76 -33.78 3.48
C LEU A 1048 5.48 -33.26 2.80
N CYS A 1049 5.42 -31.96 2.45
CA CYS A 1049 4.29 -31.35 1.76
C CYS A 1049 4.05 -31.96 0.37
N ILE A 1050 5.11 -32.21 -0.40
CA ILE A 1050 4.99 -32.84 -1.72
C ILE A 1050 4.50 -34.29 -1.59
N LYS A 1051 4.99 -35.08 -0.61
CA LYS A 1051 4.48 -36.45 -0.37
C LYS A 1051 3.03 -36.47 0.05
N ALA A 1052 2.61 -35.57 0.95
CA ALA A 1052 1.20 -35.41 1.33
C ALA A 1052 0.33 -35.07 0.11
N THR A 1053 0.79 -34.16 -0.75
CA THR A 1053 0.10 -33.78 -2.00
C THR A 1053 0.00 -34.95 -2.98
N GLN A 1054 1.08 -35.73 -3.16
CA GLN A 1054 1.08 -36.93 -3.99
C GLN A 1054 0.20 -38.06 -3.44
N ALA A 1055 -0.02 -38.10 -2.12
CA ALA A 1055 -1.00 -38.98 -1.47
C ALA A 1055 -2.45 -38.44 -1.51
N GLY A 1056 -2.68 -37.27 -2.12
CA GLY A 1056 -4.01 -36.69 -2.34
C GLY A 1056 -4.47 -35.65 -1.32
N TRP A 1057 -3.62 -35.26 -0.37
CA TRP A 1057 -3.95 -34.30 0.69
C TRP A 1057 -3.62 -32.85 0.31
N LYS A 1058 -4.43 -31.90 0.80
CA LYS A 1058 -4.21 -30.46 0.61
C LYS A 1058 -3.30 -29.88 1.69
N ILE A 1059 -2.54 -28.85 1.31
CA ILE A 1059 -1.69 -28.04 2.19
C ILE A 1059 -2.28 -26.64 2.27
N ILE A 1060 -2.66 -26.17 3.45
CA ILE A 1060 -3.26 -24.84 3.65
C ILE A 1060 -2.27 -23.90 4.34
N LEU A 1061 -2.23 -22.66 3.86
CA LEU A 1061 -1.67 -21.52 4.59
C LEU A 1061 -2.84 -20.71 5.18
N THR A 1062 -2.83 -20.48 6.49
CA THR A 1062 -3.76 -19.57 7.17
C THR A 1062 -3.03 -18.36 7.75
N PRO A 1063 -3.11 -17.17 7.10
CA PRO A 1063 -2.58 -15.93 7.66
C PRO A 1063 -3.30 -15.45 8.92
N ASP A 1064 -4.42 -16.08 9.30
CA ASP A 1064 -5.10 -15.83 10.58
C ASP A 1064 -4.29 -16.35 11.79
N PHE A 1065 -3.42 -17.35 11.60
CA PHE A 1065 -2.42 -17.75 12.61
C PHE A 1065 -1.11 -16.99 12.37
N VAL A 1066 -0.79 -16.04 13.25
CA VAL A 1066 0.46 -15.29 13.22
C VAL A 1066 1.39 -15.71 14.35
N ALA A 1067 2.69 -15.86 14.08
CA ALA A 1067 3.69 -16.12 15.12
C ALA A 1067 5.05 -15.45 14.86
N GLU A 1068 5.79 -15.24 15.94
CA GLU A 1068 7.12 -14.60 15.99
C GLU A 1068 8.21 -15.70 15.92
N HIS A 1069 9.09 -15.69 14.91
CA HIS A 1069 10.08 -16.76 14.67
C HIS A 1069 11.51 -16.19 14.60
N HIS A 1070 12.37 -16.60 15.53
CA HIS A 1070 13.73 -16.10 15.71
C HIS A 1070 14.73 -16.95 14.88
N GLU A 1071 14.53 -16.94 13.55
CA GLU A 1071 15.20 -17.88 12.65
C GLU A 1071 16.74 -17.82 12.73
N SER A 1072 17.37 -19.01 12.70
CA SER A 1072 18.82 -19.24 12.68
C SER A 1072 19.56 -19.00 14.00
N ILE A 1073 18.91 -18.63 15.10
CA ILE A 1073 19.60 -18.57 16.41
C ILE A 1073 19.83 -19.96 17.01
N SER A 1074 18.95 -20.93 16.71
CA SER A 1074 19.13 -22.37 17.01
C SER A 1074 20.11 -23.08 16.04
N ARG A 1075 20.08 -22.72 14.75
CA ARG A 1075 20.77 -23.41 13.64
C ARG A 1075 22.15 -22.83 13.27
N GLY A 1076 22.34 -21.53 13.51
CA GLY A 1076 23.39 -20.72 12.90
C GLY A 1076 23.24 -20.57 11.37
N LEU A 1077 24.07 -19.73 10.76
CA LEU A 1077 24.07 -19.47 9.31
C LEU A 1077 24.59 -20.67 8.49
N GLU A 1078 24.37 -20.67 7.18
CA GLU A 1078 24.93 -21.67 6.25
C GLU A 1078 26.36 -21.29 5.82
N ASP A 1079 27.21 -21.08 6.82
CA ASP A 1079 28.55 -20.48 6.72
C ASP A 1079 29.68 -21.50 6.45
N SER A 1080 29.69 -22.61 7.17
CA SER A 1080 30.79 -23.57 7.13
C SER A 1080 30.78 -24.41 5.84
N PRO A 1081 31.96 -24.82 5.32
CA PRO A 1081 32.03 -25.70 4.15
C PRO A 1081 31.25 -27.02 4.29
N LYS A 1082 31.10 -27.54 5.52
CA LYS A 1082 30.28 -28.73 5.80
C LYS A 1082 28.78 -28.46 5.64
N LYS A 1083 28.28 -27.31 6.13
CA LYS A 1083 26.88 -26.88 5.96
C LYS A 1083 26.56 -26.65 4.48
N ILE A 1084 27.39 -25.87 3.78
CA ILE A 1084 27.27 -25.60 2.34
C ILE A 1084 27.26 -26.91 1.52
N ALA A 1085 28.18 -27.84 1.79
CA ALA A 1085 28.22 -29.13 1.10
C ALA A 1085 27.01 -30.03 1.39
N ARG A 1086 26.44 -29.97 2.60
CA ARG A 1086 25.18 -30.62 2.97
C ARG A 1086 24.01 -30.00 2.21
N PHE A 1087 23.84 -28.68 2.26
CA PHE A 1087 22.77 -27.96 1.54
C PHE A 1087 22.81 -28.22 0.03
N ALA A 1088 24.01 -28.21 -0.57
CA ALA A 1088 24.20 -28.56 -1.98
C ALA A 1088 23.91 -30.04 -2.30
N ARG A 1089 23.97 -30.96 -1.32
CA ARG A 1089 23.50 -32.36 -1.45
C ARG A 1089 21.97 -32.44 -1.35
N GLU A 1090 21.38 -31.77 -0.37
CA GLU A 1090 19.93 -31.73 -0.12
C GLU A 1090 19.18 -31.12 -1.32
N GLN A 1091 19.68 -30.00 -1.88
CA GLN A 1091 19.19 -29.46 -3.16
C GLN A 1091 19.22 -30.48 -4.31
N ARG A 1092 20.31 -31.27 -4.42
CA ARG A 1092 20.44 -32.30 -5.48
C ARG A 1092 19.49 -33.46 -5.25
N ALA A 1093 19.19 -33.83 -4.01
CA ALA A 1093 18.16 -34.83 -3.70
C ALA A 1093 16.77 -34.33 -4.12
N MET A 1094 16.39 -33.09 -3.76
CA MET A 1094 15.13 -32.48 -4.21
C MET A 1094 15.02 -32.39 -5.73
N LYS A 1095 16.05 -31.83 -6.41
CA LYS A 1095 16.11 -31.70 -7.87
C LYS A 1095 16.10 -33.05 -8.60
N ARG A 1096 16.61 -34.12 -7.99
CA ARG A 1096 16.57 -35.51 -8.49
C ARG A 1096 15.19 -36.14 -8.33
N ARG A 1097 14.60 -36.03 -7.14
CA ARG A 1097 13.35 -36.70 -6.74
C ARG A 1097 12.11 -36.03 -7.35
N TRP A 1098 12.01 -34.71 -7.19
CA TRP A 1098 10.81 -33.94 -7.49
C TRP A 1098 10.91 -33.14 -8.81
N LYS A 1099 11.84 -33.51 -9.69
CA LYS A 1099 12.15 -32.81 -10.97
C LYS A 1099 10.91 -32.36 -11.76
N ASN A 1100 9.88 -33.20 -11.82
CA ASN A 1100 8.67 -32.95 -12.59
C ASN A 1100 7.69 -31.99 -11.88
N ILE A 1101 7.73 -31.91 -10.55
CA ILE A 1101 6.82 -31.12 -9.71
C ILE A 1101 7.39 -29.72 -9.47
N LEU A 1102 8.69 -29.58 -9.20
CA LEU A 1102 9.30 -28.28 -8.86
C LEU A 1102 9.14 -27.22 -9.96
N GLY A 1103 9.01 -27.61 -11.24
CA GLY A 1103 8.73 -26.68 -12.34
C GLY A 1103 7.26 -26.22 -12.44
N HIS A 1104 6.33 -26.91 -11.77
CA HIS A 1104 4.88 -26.84 -11.99
C HIS A 1104 4.10 -26.67 -10.68
N ASP A 1105 4.46 -25.66 -9.88
CA ASP A 1105 3.62 -25.22 -8.76
C ASP A 1105 2.24 -24.73 -9.28
N PRO A 1106 1.10 -25.34 -8.88
CA PRO A 1106 -0.22 -24.95 -9.37
C PRO A 1106 -0.78 -23.66 -8.75
N PHE A 1107 -0.23 -23.21 -7.61
CA PHE A 1107 -0.71 -22.02 -6.90
C PHE A 1107 0.12 -20.76 -7.19
N PHE A 1108 1.26 -20.93 -7.87
CA PHE A 1108 2.12 -19.87 -8.41
C PHE A 1108 2.00 -19.81 -9.95
N HIS A 1109 1.32 -18.77 -10.44
CA HIS A 1109 0.95 -18.67 -11.86
C HIS A 1109 2.17 -18.76 -12.80
N PRO A 1110 2.15 -19.59 -13.87
CA PRO A 1110 3.32 -19.87 -14.70
C PRO A 1110 3.92 -18.65 -15.42
N ALA A 1111 3.21 -17.54 -15.56
CA ALA A 1111 3.79 -16.31 -16.09
C ALA A 1111 4.90 -15.72 -15.19
N PHE A 1112 4.82 -15.90 -13.87
CA PHE A 1112 5.82 -15.37 -12.95
C PHE A 1112 7.18 -16.06 -13.10
N ALA A 1113 8.26 -15.30 -12.94
CA ALA A 1113 9.60 -15.84 -12.84
C ALA A 1113 9.77 -16.66 -11.55
N ARG A 1114 10.60 -17.71 -11.59
CA ARG A 1114 10.98 -18.51 -10.39
C ARG A 1114 12.26 -17.99 -9.72
N GLU A 1115 12.65 -16.76 -10.02
CA GLU A 1115 13.80 -16.02 -9.50
C GLU A 1115 13.39 -14.54 -9.34
N GLY A 1116 14.16 -13.72 -8.63
CA GLY A 1116 13.81 -12.32 -8.36
C GLY A 1116 12.81 -12.16 -7.20
N ARG A 1117 11.75 -11.39 -7.39
CA ARG A 1117 10.70 -11.09 -6.38
C ARG A 1117 9.44 -11.90 -6.64
N THR A 1118 8.97 -12.60 -5.60
CA THR A 1118 7.79 -13.48 -5.67
C THR A 1118 6.52 -12.72 -6.06
N PHE A 1119 5.76 -13.24 -7.03
CA PHE A 1119 4.53 -12.63 -7.55
C PHE A 1119 4.71 -11.20 -8.12
N HIS A 1120 5.89 -10.89 -8.67
CA HIS A 1120 6.21 -9.58 -9.24
C HIS A 1120 6.82 -9.68 -10.65
N ASP A 1121 7.91 -10.41 -10.77
CA ASP A 1121 8.67 -10.52 -12.02
C ASP A 1121 8.03 -11.56 -12.96
N LEU A 1122 8.01 -11.29 -14.27
CA LEU A 1122 7.36 -12.11 -15.29
C LEU A 1122 8.40 -12.67 -16.28
N HIS A 1123 8.21 -13.90 -16.75
CA HIS A 1123 9.02 -14.46 -17.84
C HIS A 1123 8.41 -14.11 -19.20
N ALA A 1124 9.27 -13.90 -20.21
CA ALA A 1124 8.83 -13.63 -21.58
C ALA A 1124 8.03 -14.81 -22.17
N PRO A 1125 6.79 -14.59 -22.66
CA PRO A 1125 5.95 -15.65 -23.22
C PRO A 1125 6.62 -16.42 -24.35
N ALA A 1126 6.61 -17.75 -24.26
CA ALA A 1126 7.27 -18.61 -25.25
C ALA A 1126 6.68 -18.43 -26.66
N MET A 1127 7.51 -17.99 -27.60
CA MET A 1127 7.17 -17.82 -29.01
C MET A 1127 7.50 -19.07 -29.83
N GLY A 1128 6.68 -19.40 -30.82
CA GLY A 1128 6.92 -20.47 -31.81
C GLY A 1128 6.93 -21.93 -31.34
N GLN A 1129 7.21 -22.23 -30.06
CA GLN A 1129 7.30 -23.62 -29.56
C GLN A 1129 5.94 -24.30 -29.37
N ARG A 1130 5.89 -25.62 -29.60
CA ARG A 1130 4.75 -26.48 -29.25
C ARG A 1130 4.70 -26.77 -27.74
N GLN A 1131 4.51 -25.75 -26.91
CA GLN A 1131 3.97 -25.99 -25.58
C GLN A 1131 2.57 -26.59 -25.74
N LYS A 1132 2.31 -27.76 -25.14
CA LYS A 1132 0.93 -28.13 -24.78
C LYS A 1132 0.43 -26.99 -23.92
N ALA A 1133 -0.66 -26.29 -24.29
CA ALA A 1133 -1.11 -25.18 -23.45
C ALA A 1133 -1.30 -25.69 -22.02
N THR A 1134 -0.60 -25.05 -21.10
CA THR A 1134 -0.56 -25.40 -19.68
C THR A 1134 -1.95 -25.18 -19.11
N ILE A 1135 -2.68 -26.27 -18.88
CA ILE A 1135 -3.95 -26.22 -18.17
C ILE A 1135 -3.62 -26.49 -16.71
N LEU A 1136 -4.01 -25.59 -15.81
CA LEU A 1136 -3.76 -25.76 -14.38
C LEU A 1136 -4.98 -26.41 -13.72
N THR A 1137 -4.80 -27.66 -13.28
CA THR A 1137 -5.77 -28.41 -12.46
C THR A 1137 -5.14 -28.72 -11.11
N ALA A 1138 -5.87 -28.53 -10.01
CA ALA A 1138 -5.37 -28.75 -8.65
C ALA A 1138 -5.22 -30.24 -8.24
N GLY A 1139 -5.05 -31.15 -9.21
CA GLY A 1139 -5.04 -32.60 -8.99
C GLY A 1139 -4.29 -33.37 -10.08
N SER A 1140 -3.20 -32.79 -10.59
CA SER A 1140 -2.27 -33.36 -11.58
C SER A 1140 -0.88 -33.53 -10.99
#